data_AF-A0A978VSU4-F1
#
_entry.id   AF-A0A978VSU4-F1
#
_cell.length_a   1.000
_cell.length_b   1.000
_cell.length_c   1.000
_cell.angle_alpha   90.00
_cell.angle_beta   90.00
_cell.angle_gamma   90.00
#
_symmetry.space_group_name_H-M   'P 1'
#
loop_
_entity.id
_entity.type
_entity.pdbx_description
1 polymer ?
#
loop_
_entity_poly.entity_id
_entity_poly.type
_entity_poly.pdbx_seq_one_letter_code
_entity_poly.pdbx_strand_id
1 'polypeptide(L)'
;MAALSFLSLPLPSKTSIAASYSSNPPLPGRKLRAAVIGGGPAGSSAAEALASGGVETFLFERSPSNAKPCGGAIPLCMLAEFQIPNHLIDRHVTRMKIFSPSNLAVDFGKTLLPHEFIAMLRREVLDSFLRSRAESSGAELISGLVTDLKVPTITGAPYVVDYVVGGSRRELAVDVVVGADGANSRVAKSIRAGDYTCAIAFQERIRLPDEKMKYYENLAEMYIGNDVSPDFYGWVFPKCDHVAVGTGTVRAKQEIKVYQRGIRERVKPKINGGKVIKVEAHPIPEHPRPVRIRGRVALVGDAAGYVTKCSGEGIYFAAKSGRMCGEAIVRASDGGERMIDERDLKREYLKEWDAKYVSTFRFLDLLQKVFYGSNAAREALVELCGDEYVQRMTFESYLYKKLADGNRWEDAKMLVNSIGSLMRSRRVHQSPRYAQPITAHALFGVVINAGPTGSRISVFELLGESRIPFLDGTAPSSSMKVQPGLSGFGDDPESASGSIAELVVFAKRRVPKKDWRNTKVQLMADAELEGLGLEVTDKILESCRHVLRSSGFLFKDEWARVIQGEEKGVYTWVAANYALGMLGGDPLETTGIVELGGTSLQVTFAAKEKLEVQSSQVIQLFGVDYNLFSKNFPQYGQDAGWESIYELHNSRELISFSNTREKIVGNPCVPRGYKLPENASDSAKLLVSHAVGNFSACRSEALAHVQRQQGKCMHAPCKIVSSVPFELGGEPVTTNNLLFTSEIFGLVPMISLIELEAAGKHYCEDDWFTLKSQHHSVDDLDLLKYCFSSAYMAALLHDSLKIPLDKRSVGFTNHTGNIPIDWTLGAFIVESTRAPLEWEPDNMGEIVGNDSVTYFLLFAFLLIAVFAAFFVLQWRKPRLKTIYDLEKGSYIVTRVPR
;
A
#
# COMPACT_ATOMS: atom_id res chain seq x y z
N MET A 1 -39.63 -27.81 47.04
CA MET A 1 -39.48 -26.84 48.15
C MET A 1 -38.00 -26.56 48.33
N ALA A 2 -37.61 -25.28 48.37
CA ALA A 2 -36.49 -24.65 49.11
C ALA A 2 -35.09 -25.35 49.18
N ALA A 3 -33.94 -24.70 49.11
CA ALA A 3 -33.54 -23.29 48.97
C ALA A 3 -32.02 -23.25 48.70
N LEU A 4 -31.56 -22.07 48.27
CA LEU A 4 -30.19 -21.68 47.95
C LEU A 4 -29.21 -21.72 49.14
N SER A 5 -27.93 -21.99 48.86
CA SER A 5 -26.81 -21.40 49.59
C SER A 5 -25.57 -21.26 48.69
N PHE A 6 -25.25 -20.03 48.31
CA PHE A 6 -24.01 -19.62 47.66
C PHE A 6 -22.85 -19.67 48.66
N LEU A 7 -21.76 -20.37 48.32
CA LEU A 7 -20.50 -20.33 49.04
C LEU A 7 -19.70 -19.09 48.62
N SER A 8 -19.50 -18.21 49.60
CA SER A 8 -18.64 -17.04 49.59
C SER A 8 -17.16 -17.41 49.49
N LEU A 9 -16.46 -16.86 48.50
CA LEU A 9 -14.99 -16.83 48.43
C LEU A 9 -14.45 -15.50 49.03
N PRO A 10 -13.24 -15.49 49.60
CA PRO A 10 -12.86 -14.54 50.65
C PRO A 10 -12.46 -13.15 50.12
N LEU A 11 -12.88 -12.12 50.86
CA LEU A 11 -12.40 -10.74 50.77
C LEU A 11 -10.87 -10.65 50.90
N PRO A 12 -10.17 -9.84 50.10
CA PRO A 12 -8.76 -9.54 50.35
C PRO A 12 -8.63 -8.78 51.67
N SER A 13 -7.67 -9.21 52.48
CA SER A 13 -7.30 -8.69 53.79
C SER A 13 -7.19 -7.17 53.82
N LYS A 14 -7.80 -6.55 54.85
CA LYS A 14 -7.56 -5.17 55.26
C LYS A 14 -6.07 -4.95 55.55
N THR A 15 -5.33 -4.45 54.58
CA THR A 15 -4.03 -3.81 54.84
C THR A 15 -4.34 -2.45 55.47
N SER A 16 -4.01 -2.27 56.74
CA SER A 16 -4.08 -0.98 57.42
C SER A 16 -3.08 -0.03 56.77
N ILE A 17 -3.55 0.79 55.82
CA ILE A 17 -2.78 1.88 55.24
C ILE A 17 -2.81 3.03 56.25
N ALA A 18 -1.64 3.42 56.74
CA ALA A 18 -1.51 4.61 57.58
C ALA A 18 -2.07 5.83 56.84
N ALA A 19 -3.17 6.39 57.34
CA ALA A 19 -3.75 7.61 56.84
C ALA A 19 -2.72 8.75 56.95
N SER A 20 -2.25 9.27 55.81
CA SER A 20 -1.55 10.55 55.83
C SER A 20 -2.59 11.62 56.14
N TYR A 21 -2.54 12.18 57.35
CA TYR A 21 -3.41 13.24 57.82
C TYR A 21 -3.39 14.44 56.86
N SER A 22 -4.41 14.53 55.99
CA SER A 22 -4.87 15.81 55.44
C SER A 22 -5.59 16.56 56.56
N SER A 23 -5.18 17.80 56.82
CA SER A 23 -5.64 18.66 57.92
C SER A 23 -7.04 19.27 57.70
N ASN A 24 -7.79 18.79 56.70
CA ASN A 24 -9.10 19.36 56.36
C ASN A 24 -10.23 18.72 57.20
N PRO A 25 -11.15 19.52 57.74
CA PRO A 25 -12.29 19.01 58.51
C PRO A 25 -13.25 18.19 57.63
N PRO A 26 -14.04 17.27 58.23
CA PRO A 26 -15.10 16.54 57.54
C PRO A 26 -16.16 17.49 56.96
N LEU A 27 -16.79 17.10 55.85
CA LEU A 27 -17.91 17.81 55.25
C LEU A 27 -19.19 17.58 56.07
N PRO A 28 -19.78 18.62 56.67
CA PRO A 28 -20.95 18.44 57.53
C PRO A 28 -22.20 18.10 56.72
N GLY A 29 -22.75 16.90 56.94
CA GLY A 29 -24.08 16.50 56.48
C GLY A 29 -24.22 16.19 54.98
N ARG A 30 -23.12 16.13 54.22
CA ARG A 30 -23.13 15.80 52.79
C ARG A 30 -21.80 15.21 52.33
N LYS A 31 -21.85 14.51 51.20
CA LYS A 31 -20.64 14.06 50.49
C LYS A 31 -20.02 15.19 49.66
N LEU A 32 -18.76 14.98 49.28
CA LEU A 32 -18.07 15.77 48.28
C LEU A 32 -18.86 15.72 46.97
N ARG A 33 -19.06 16.89 46.35
CA ARG A 33 -19.77 17.04 45.07
C ARG A 33 -18.76 17.20 43.94
N ALA A 34 -18.81 16.32 42.96
CA ALA A 34 -17.90 16.31 41.83
C ALA A 34 -18.65 16.54 40.51
N ALA A 35 -18.21 17.51 39.71
CA ALA A 35 -18.63 17.62 38.32
C ALA A 35 -17.60 16.95 37.40
N VAL A 36 -18.05 16.02 36.57
CA VAL A 36 -17.27 15.43 35.50
C VAL A 36 -17.80 15.97 34.17
N ILE A 37 -17.00 16.76 33.48
CA ILE A 37 -17.42 17.48 32.27
C ILE A 37 -16.94 16.70 31.04
N GLY A 38 -17.85 16.02 30.33
CA GLY A 38 -17.61 15.21 29.14
C GLY A 38 -17.87 13.72 29.37
N GLY A 39 -18.83 13.12 28.67
CA GLY A 39 -19.28 11.72 28.83
C GLY A 39 -18.63 10.73 27.86
N GLY A 40 -17.39 10.97 27.44
CA GLY A 40 -16.59 10.00 26.70
C GLY A 40 -15.94 8.95 27.63
N PRO A 41 -14.97 8.14 27.13
CA PRO A 41 -14.32 7.12 27.94
C PRO A 41 -13.64 7.65 29.21
N ALA A 42 -13.01 8.82 29.14
CA ALA A 42 -12.35 9.43 30.31
C ALA A 42 -13.36 9.86 31.38
N GLY A 43 -14.35 10.67 31.04
CA GLY A 43 -15.29 11.17 32.03
C GLY A 43 -16.22 10.07 32.56
N SER A 44 -16.68 9.15 31.72
CA SER A 44 -17.50 8.02 32.19
C SER A 44 -16.75 7.14 33.18
N SER A 45 -15.47 6.86 32.91
CA SER A 45 -14.63 6.08 33.83
C SER A 45 -14.29 6.84 35.12
N ALA A 46 -14.13 8.16 35.06
CA ALA A 46 -13.96 9.00 36.24
C ALA A 46 -15.23 9.03 37.09
N ALA A 47 -16.39 9.22 36.45
CA ALA A 47 -17.68 9.27 37.12
C ALA A 47 -18.06 7.93 37.77
N GLU A 48 -17.81 6.81 37.08
CA GLU A 48 -17.96 5.47 37.65
C GLU A 48 -17.12 5.30 38.92
N ALA A 49 -15.84 5.66 38.88
CA ALA A 49 -14.94 5.52 40.02
C ALA A 49 -15.34 6.43 41.20
N LEU A 50 -15.74 7.67 40.92
CA LEU A 50 -16.21 8.62 41.94
C LEU A 50 -17.50 8.15 42.62
N ALA A 51 -18.52 7.80 41.82
CA ALA A 51 -19.82 7.37 42.33
C ALA A 51 -19.71 6.07 43.13
N SER A 52 -18.94 5.09 42.62
CA SER A 52 -18.68 3.83 43.34
C SER A 52 -17.90 4.05 44.65
N GLY A 53 -17.16 5.15 44.76
CA GLY A 53 -16.43 5.55 45.96
C GLY A 53 -17.22 6.43 46.93
N GLY A 54 -18.51 6.65 46.71
CA GLY A 54 -19.40 7.41 47.60
C GLY A 54 -19.35 8.95 47.42
N VAL A 55 -18.77 9.44 46.32
CA VAL A 55 -18.77 10.87 45.96
C VAL A 55 -20.05 11.21 45.19
N GLU A 56 -20.72 12.30 45.56
CA GLU A 56 -21.90 12.80 44.83
C GLU A 56 -21.46 13.33 43.46
N THR A 57 -21.81 12.62 42.39
CA THR A 57 -21.15 12.78 41.08
C THR A 57 -22.15 13.19 40.00
N PHE A 58 -21.83 14.29 39.31
CA PHE A 58 -22.60 14.82 38.18
C PHE A 58 -21.80 14.67 36.89
N LEU A 59 -22.28 13.84 35.96
CA LEU A 59 -21.64 13.60 34.67
C LEU A 59 -22.34 14.41 33.57
N PHE A 60 -21.64 15.37 32.96
CA PHE A 60 -22.18 16.19 31.89
C PHE A 60 -21.81 15.62 30.51
N GLU A 61 -22.80 15.43 29.64
CA GLU A 61 -22.59 15.07 28.24
C GLU A 61 -23.56 15.84 27.33
N ARG A 62 -23.02 16.52 26.30
CA ARG A 62 -23.84 17.34 25.39
C ARG A 62 -24.70 16.48 24.47
N SER A 63 -24.16 15.36 23.99
CA SER A 63 -24.77 14.57 22.94
C SER A 63 -24.54 13.08 23.18
N PRO A 64 -25.26 12.45 24.13
CA PRO A 64 -25.04 11.06 24.49
C PRO A 64 -25.11 10.07 23.31
N SER A 65 -25.92 10.38 22.29
CA SER A 65 -26.06 9.53 21.09
C SER A 65 -24.96 9.71 20.04
N ASN A 66 -24.09 10.72 20.18
CA ASN A 66 -23.04 11.01 19.20
C ASN A 66 -21.65 10.77 19.82
N ALA A 67 -20.75 10.17 19.05
CA ALA A 67 -19.41 9.87 19.51
C ALA A 67 -18.35 10.52 18.60
N LYS A 68 -17.19 10.85 19.18
CA LYS A 68 -16.05 11.37 18.40
C LYS A 68 -15.54 10.30 17.43
N PRO A 69 -15.16 10.67 16.19
CA PRO A 69 -14.57 9.72 15.24
C PRO A 69 -13.27 9.14 15.76
N CYS A 70 -13.10 7.85 15.54
CA CYS A 70 -11.94 7.08 15.94
C CYS A 70 -11.90 5.77 15.16
N GLY A 71 -10.70 5.27 14.91
CA GLY A 71 -10.49 3.95 14.34
C GLY A 71 -11.04 2.80 15.21
N GLY A 72 -11.24 3.02 16.52
CA GLY A 72 -11.97 2.09 17.38
C GLY A 72 -11.20 0.84 17.83
N ALA A 73 -9.87 0.83 17.65
CA ALA A 73 -8.99 -0.23 18.13
C ALA A 73 -8.70 -0.04 19.63
N ILE A 74 -8.91 -1.10 20.43
CA ILE A 74 -8.54 -1.13 21.85
C ILE A 74 -7.71 -2.37 22.20
N PRO A 75 -6.79 -2.25 23.17
CA PRO A 75 -5.94 -3.36 23.63
C PRO A 75 -6.71 -4.34 24.53
N LEU A 76 -6.23 -5.58 24.63
CA LEU A 76 -6.84 -6.63 25.46
C LEU A 76 -6.91 -6.26 26.95
N CYS A 77 -5.88 -5.58 27.48
CA CYS A 77 -5.91 -5.13 28.87
C CYS A 77 -7.09 -4.19 29.16
N MET A 78 -7.56 -3.43 28.16
CA MET A 78 -8.72 -2.56 28.34
C MET A 78 -10.01 -3.38 28.52
N LEU A 79 -10.17 -4.46 27.75
CA LEU A 79 -11.33 -5.35 27.89
C LEU A 79 -11.43 -5.92 29.31
N ALA A 80 -10.31 -6.41 29.84
CA ALA A 80 -10.24 -6.95 31.19
C ALA A 80 -10.39 -5.87 32.27
N GLU A 81 -9.58 -4.80 32.21
CA GLU A 81 -9.59 -3.74 33.23
C GLU A 81 -10.96 -3.06 33.32
N PHE A 82 -11.62 -2.81 32.19
CA PHE A 82 -12.91 -2.14 32.13
C PHE A 82 -14.07 -3.10 31.96
N GLN A 83 -13.87 -4.42 32.12
CA GLN A 83 -14.91 -5.45 32.01
C GLN A 83 -15.83 -5.23 30.80
N ILE A 84 -15.25 -4.95 29.63
CA ILE A 84 -16.00 -4.69 28.41
C ILE A 84 -16.47 -6.05 27.86
N PRO A 85 -17.79 -6.26 27.69
CA PRO A 85 -18.30 -7.53 27.21
C PRO A 85 -17.88 -7.83 25.76
N ASN A 86 -17.57 -9.09 25.47
CA ASN A 86 -17.15 -9.53 24.14
C ASN A 86 -18.20 -9.26 23.05
N HIS A 87 -19.50 -9.24 23.39
CA HIS A 87 -20.56 -8.97 22.42
C HIS A 87 -20.57 -7.53 21.88
N LEU A 88 -19.82 -6.60 22.51
CA LEU A 88 -19.63 -5.24 22.00
C LEU A 88 -18.50 -5.16 20.96
N ILE A 89 -17.72 -6.22 20.80
CA ILE A 89 -16.60 -6.28 19.87
C ILE A 89 -17.15 -6.56 18.47
N ASP A 90 -16.99 -5.60 17.56
CA ASP A 90 -17.44 -5.75 16.17
C ASP A 90 -16.52 -6.72 15.40
N ARG A 91 -15.19 -6.64 15.62
CA ARG A 91 -14.18 -7.51 14.97
C ARG A 91 -13.02 -7.85 15.90
N HIS A 92 -12.53 -9.08 15.74
CA HIS A 92 -11.31 -9.59 16.36
C HIS A 92 -10.19 -9.56 15.32
N VAL A 93 -9.37 -8.52 15.33
CA VAL A 93 -8.30 -8.36 14.35
C VAL A 93 -7.07 -9.12 14.81
N THR A 94 -6.73 -10.19 14.10
CA THR A 94 -5.57 -11.05 14.34
C THR A 94 -4.46 -10.85 13.31
N ARG A 95 -4.73 -10.05 12.27
CA ARG A 95 -3.77 -9.73 11.21
C ARG A 95 -3.77 -8.22 10.99
N MET A 96 -2.59 -7.64 10.89
CA MET A 96 -2.43 -6.26 10.45
C MET A 96 -1.50 -6.21 9.24
N LYS A 97 -1.78 -5.34 8.28
CA LYS A 97 -0.86 -5.06 7.18
C LYS A 97 -0.40 -3.62 7.24
N ILE A 98 0.92 -3.40 7.18
CA ILE A 98 1.50 -2.08 7.15
C ILE A 98 2.10 -1.84 5.77
N PHE A 99 1.68 -0.76 5.12
CA PHE A 99 2.12 -0.37 3.79
C PHE A 99 3.07 0.82 3.88
N SER A 100 4.26 0.71 3.29
CA SER A 100 5.27 1.77 3.26
C SER A 100 4.96 2.84 2.21
N PRO A 101 5.71 3.96 2.16
CA PRO A 101 5.53 4.98 1.12
C PRO A 101 5.58 4.41 -0.30
N SER A 102 6.41 3.40 -0.52
CA SER A 102 6.58 2.68 -1.79
C SER A 102 5.61 1.52 -2.02
N ASN A 103 4.62 1.34 -1.15
CA ASN A 103 3.69 0.21 -1.14
C ASN A 103 4.32 -1.16 -0.84
N LEU A 104 5.52 -1.21 -0.23
CA LEU A 104 5.97 -2.44 0.42
C LEU A 104 4.95 -2.81 1.51
N ALA A 105 4.41 -4.02 1.42
CA ALA A 105 3.43 -4.52 2.37
C ALA A 105 4.09 -5.51 3.33
N VAL A 106 3.96 -5.26 4.62
CA VAL A 106 4.43 -6.15 5.68
C VAL A 106 3.24 -6.68 6.47
N ASP A 107 3.18 -8.01 6.60
CA ASP A 107 2.28 -8.68 7.53
C ASP A 107 2.79 -8.49 8.97
N PHE A 108 2.02 -7.75 9.77
CA PHE A 108 2.28 -7.37 11.14
C PHE A 108 1.26 -8.04 12.07
N GLY A 109 1.72 -8.86 13.01
CA GLY A 109 0.85 -9.68 13.87
C GLY A 109 1.13 -11.18 13.79
N LYS A 110 2.23 -11.59 13.15
CA LYS A 110 2.63 -13.01 13.09
C LYS A 110 2.98 -13.58 14.46
N THR A 111 3.35 -12.73 15.41
CA THR A 111 3.71 -13.10 16.77
C THR A 111 2.56 -13.04 17.78
N LEU A 112 1.34 -12.71 17.33
CA LEU A 112 0.16 -12.76 18.19
C LEU A 112 -0.09 -14.20 18.65
N LEU A 113 -0.34 -14.38 19.95
CA LEU A 113 -0.74 -15.67 20.47
C LEU A 113 -2.17 -16.02 20.02
N PRO A 114 -2.58 -17.31 20.01
CA PRO A 114 -3.90 -17.71 19.50
C PRO A 114 -5.11 -17.05 20.19
N HIS A 115 -4.95 -16.60 21.43
CA HIS A 115 -5.99 -15.91 22.20
C HIS A 115 -5.89 -14.38 22.12
N GLU A 116 -4.88 -13.85 21.42
CA GLU A 116 -4.62 -12.43 21.31
C GLU A 116 -5.20 -11.84 20.03
N PHE A 117 -5.76 -10.65 20.15
CA PHE A 117 -6.33 -9.89 19.04
C PHE A 117 -6.43 -8.40 19.41
N ILE A 118 -6.52 -7.55 18.40
CA ILE A 118 -6.93 -6.15 18.58
C ILE A 118 -8.46 -6.10 18.48
N ALA A 119 -9.11 -5.61 19.55
CA ALA A 119 -10.56 -5.49 19.56
C ALA A 119 -10.98 -4.22 18.81
N MET A 120 -11.84 -4.37 17.81
CA MET A 120 -12.41 -3.26 17.05
C MET A 120 -13.85 -2.99 17.48
N LEU A 121 -14.14 -1.76 17.90
CA LEU A 121 -15.46 -1.34 18.38
C LEU A 121 -15.89 0.00 17.78
N ARG A 122 -17.20 0.20 17.70
CA ARG A 122 -17.81 1.53 17.50
C ARG A 122 -17.80 2.35 18.78
N ARG A 123 -17.44 3.63 18.66
CA ARG A 123 -17.36 4.53 19.82
C ARG A 123 -18.71 4.86 20.42
N GLU A 124 -19.76 4.95 19.61
CA GLU A 124 -21.12 5.12 20.09
C GLU A 124 -21.56 3.97 21.02
N VAL A 125 -21.10 2.74 20.77
CA VAL A 125 -21.40 1.56 21.59
C VAL A 125 -20.56 1.57 22.87
N LEU A 126 -19.25 1.75 22.74
CA LEU A 126 -18.32 1.77 23.88
C LEU A 126 -18.64 2.92 24.86
N ASP A 127 -18.81 4.13 24.35
CA ASP A 127 -19.06 5.30 25.18
C ASP A 127 -20.41 5.19 25.89
N SER A 128 -21.44 4.63 25.22
CA SER A 128 -22.73 4.36 25.86
C SER A 128 -22.61 3.34 26.98
N PHE A 129 -21.90 2.23 26.76
CA PHE A 129 -21.67 1.22 27.78
C PHE A 129 -20.98 1.80 29.03
N LEU A 130 -19.91 2.59 28.84
CA LEU A 130 -19.19 3.20 29.95
C LEU A 130 -20.04 4.23 30.71
N ARG A 131 -20.86 5.03 30.01
CA ARG A 131 -21.79 5.97 30.67
C ARG A 131 -22.87 5.26 31.48
N SER A 132 -23.51 4.24 30.91
CA SER A 132 -24.56 3.49 31.60
C SER A 132 -24.04 2.79 32.85
N ARG A 133 -22.76 2.38 32.85
CA ARG A 133 -22.09 1.90 34.06
C ARG A 133 -21.89 2.99 35.11
N ALA A 134 -21.45 4.17 34.70
CA ALA A 134 -21.31 5.30 35.61
C ALA A 134 -22.65 5.65 36.28
N GLU A 135 -23.75 5.67 35.51
CA GLU A 135 -25.11 5.86 36.03
C GLU A 135 -25.52 4.73 36.98
N SER A 136 -25.24 3.48 36.63
CA SER A 136 -25.54 2.31 37.49
C SER A 136 -24.75 2.33 38.80
N SER A 137 -23.59 2.98 38.83
CA SER A 137 -22.79 3.23 40.04
C SER A 137 -23.26 4.44 40.85
N GLY A 138 -24.28 5.18 40.39
CA GLY A 138 -24.87 6.31 41.11
C GLY A 138 -24.47 7.70 40.61
N ALA A 139 -23.80 7.83 39.45
CA ALA A 139 -23.54 9.14 38.85
C ALA A 139 -24.82 9.70 38.19
N GLU A 140 -25.13 10.98 38.43
CA GLU A 140 -26.23 11.67 37.77
C GLU A 140 -25.80 12.14 36.38
N LEU A 141 -26.36 11.53 35.32
CA LEU A 141 -26.12 11.96 33.94
C LEU A 141 -26.95 13.21 33.60
N ILE A 142 -26.26 14.32 33.37
CA ILE A 142 -26.84 15.57 32.90
C ILE A 142 -26.57 15.70 31.40
N SER A 143 -27.60 15.44 30.59
CA SER A 143 -27.54 15.64 29.14
C SER A 143 -27.62 17.13 28.77
N GLY A 144 -26.51 17.85 28.90
CA GLY A 144 -26.44 19.30 28.71
C GLY A 144 -25.10 19.80 28.20
N LEU A 145 -25.10 20.97 27.56
CA LEU A 145 -23.89 21.67 27.13
C LEU A 145 -23.35 22.52 28.28
N VAL A 146 -22.18 22.20 28.80
CA VAL A 146 -21.45 23.11 29.69
C VAL A 146 -20.94 24.30 28.88
N THR A 147 -21.29 25.51 29.32
CA THR A 147 -20.94 26.76 28.65
C THR A 147 -19.75 27.45 29.30
N ASP A 148 -19.67 27.41 30.64
CA ASP A 148 -18.60 28.04 31.41
C ASP A 148 -18.34 27.31 32.75
N LEU A 149 -17.15 27.53 33.31
CA LEU A 149 -16.75 27.10 34.65
C LEU A 149 -16.21 28.31 35.42
N LYS A 150 -16.95 28.75 36.45
CA LYS A 150 -16.55 29.83 37.34
C LYS A 150 -15.61 29.27 38.40
N VAL A 151 -14.34 29.67 38.32
CA VAL A 151 -13.30 29.33 39.29
C VAL A 151 -13.38 30.29 40.48
N PRO A 152 -13.48 29.80 41.73
CA PRO A 152 -13.59 30.65 42.90
C PRO A 152 -12.31 31.46 43.12
N THR A 153 -12.46 32.72 43.52
CA THR A 153 -11.35 33.61 43.93
C THR A 153 -10.95 33.40 45.39
N ILE A 154 -11.85 32.85 46.21
CA ILE A 154 -11.65 32.58 47.62
C ILE A 154 -11.35 31.09 47.84
N THR A 155 -10.28 30.79 48.56
CA THR A 155 -9.92 29.41 48.94
C THR A 155 -11.06 28.76 49.71
N GLY A 156 -11.51 27.60 49.24
CA GLY A 156 -12.57 26.80 49.89
C GLY A 156 -13.99 27.06 49.38
N ALA A 157 -14.24 28.13 48.62
CA ALA A 157 -15.53 28.34 47.95
C ALA A 157 -15.76 27.31 46.83
N PRO A 158 -17.02 26.96 46.50
CA PRO A 158 -17.33 25.98 45.46
C PRO A 158 -17.03 26.51 44.05
N TYR A 159 -16.83 25.59 43.12
CA TYR A 159 -16.84 25.87 41.68
C TYR A 159 -18.29 25.90 41.18
N VAL A 160 -18.59 26.76 40.22
CA VAL A 160 -19.94 26.82 39.61
C VAL A 160 -19.85 26.45 38.13
N VAL A 161 -20.58 25.40 37.75
CA VAL A 161 -20.71 24.93 36.37
C VAL A 161 -21.95 25.55 35.75
N ASP A 162 -21.76 26.36 34.72
CA ASP A 162 -22.86 26.94 33.94
C ASP A 162 -23.14 26.02 32.75
N TYR A 163 -24.40 25.62 32.57
CA TYR A 163 -24.78 24.66 31.53
C TYR A 163 -26.18 24.93 30.96
N VAL A 164 -26.43 24.37 29.77
CA VAL A 164 -27.70 24.51 29.05
C VAL A 164 -28.33 23.14 28.84
N VAL A 165 -29.60 22.99 29.25
CA VAL A 165 -30.45 21.82 29.01
C VAL A 165 -31.77 22.30 28.43
N GLY A 166 -32.19 21.72 27.29
CA GLY A 166 -33.46 22.10 26.64
C GLY A 166 -33.57 23.60 26.32
N GLY A 167 -32.45 24.26 26.03
CA GLY A 167 -32.39 25.71 25.77
C GLY A 167 -32.38 26.60 27.02
N SER A 168 -32.58 26.05 28.23
CA SER A 168 -32.56 26.79 29.49
C SER A 168 -31.19 26.77 30.14
N ARG A 169 -30.71 27.94 30.60
CA ARG A 169 -29.47 28.07 31.38
C ARG A 169 -29.69 27.63 32.83
N ARG A 170 -28.74 26.90 33.39
CA ARG A 170 -28.72 26.43 34.76
C ARG A 170 -27.30 26.52 35.32
N GLU A 171 -27.20 26.52 36.64
CA GLU A 171 -25.94 26.56 37.36
C GLU A 171 -25.89 25.42 38.38
N LEU A 172 -24.71 24.84 38.59
CA LEU A 172 -24.48 23.79 39.59
C LEU A 172 -23.20 24.08 40.37
N ALA A 173 -23.32 24.23 41.69
CA ALA A 173 -22.19 24.38 42.59
C ALA A 173 -21.61 23.00 42.97
N VAL A 174 -20.29 22.84 42.83
CA VAL A 174 -19.55 21.59 43.14
C VAL A 174 -18.23 21.89 43.85
N ASP A 175 -17.68 20.89 44.54
CA ASP A 175 -16.44 21.03 45.30
C ASP A 175 -15.20 20.75 44.46
N VAL A 176 -15.29 19.79 43.52
CA VAL A 176 -14.21 19.32 42.65
C VAL A 176 -14.69 19.19 41.21
N VAL A 177 -13.81 19.44 40.24
CA VAL A 177 -14.13 19.33 38.81
C VAL A 177 -13.13 18.43 38.09
N VAL A 178 -13.63 17.47 37.32
CA VAL A 178 -12.84 16.66 36.38
C VAL A 178 -13.16 17.10 34.96
N GLY A 179 -12.20 17.73 34.30
CA GLY A 179 -12.29 18.13 32.89
C GLY A 179 -11.97 16.96 31.96
N ALA A 180 -12.98 16.44 31.29
CA ALA A 180 -12.91 15.34 30.32
C ALA A 180 -13.54 15.72 28.96
N ASP A 181 -13.66 17.02 28.68
CA ASP A 181 -14.45 17.64 27.60
C ASP A 181 -13.69 17.77 26.27
N GLY A 182 -12.78 16.83 26.03
CA GLY A 182 -12.11 16.65 24.75
C GLY A 182 -11.02 17.69 24.44
N ALA A 183 -10.57 17.68 23.18
CA ALA A 183 -9.42 18.48 22.77
C ALA A 183 -9.67 20.01 22.81
N ASN A 184 -10.94 20.43 22.79
CA ASN A 184 -11.34 21.84 22.86
C ASN A 184 -11.81 22.25 24.27
N SER A 185 -11.30 21.57 25.29
CA SER A 185 -11.73 21.69 26.69
C SER A 185 -11.95 23.14 27.15
N ARG A 186 -13.16 23.42 27.61
CA ARG A 186 -13.54 24.66 28.29
C ARG A 186 -12.97 24.69 29.69
N VAL A 187 -12.99 23.55 30.39
CA VAL A 187 -12.41 23.41 31.74
C VAL A 187 -10.93 23.81 31.74
N ALA A 188 -10.16 23.31 30.77
CA ALA A 188 -8.75 23.66 30.60
C ALA A 188 -8.54 25.17 30.38
N LYS A 189 -9.44 25.83 29.62
CA LYS A 189 -9.38 27.29 29.42
C LYS A 189 -9.69 28.06 30.70
N SER A 190 -10.73 27.67 31.44
CA SER A 190 -11.12 28.33 32.70
C SER A 190 -10.02 28.28 33.74
N ILE A 191 -9.25 27.19 33.79
CA ILE A 191 -8.09 27.08 34.68
C ILE A 191 -6.78 27.58 34.06
N ARG A 192 -6.77 28.18 32.86
CA ARG A 192 -5.56 28.62 32.13
C ARG A 192 -4.48 27.53 32.08
N ALA A 193 -4.86 26.36 31.56
CA ALA A 193 -4.03 25.14 31.55
C ALA A 193 -2.80 25.20 30.62
N GLY A 194 -2.72 26.24 29.77
CA GLY A 194 -1.76 26.33 28.67
C GLY A 194 -2.20 25.49 27.47
N ASP A 195 -1.75 25.85 26.27
CA ASP A 195 -2.14 25.18 25.03
C ASP A 195 -1.32 23.92 24.73
N TYR A 196 -1.82 23.11 23.81
CA TYR A 196 -1.07 22.05 23.14
C TYR A 196 -1.27 22.12 21.62
N THR A 197 -0.44 21.40 20.88
CA THR A 197 -0.68 21.16 19.45
C THR A 197 -1.75 20.08 19.24
N CYS A 198 -2.52 20.24 18.16
CA CYS A 198 -3.54 19.28 17.75
C CYS A 198 -3.28 18.81 16.33
N ALA A 199 -3.41 17.50 16.12
CA ALA A 199 -3.67 16.92 14.82
C ALA A 199 -5.17 16.90 14.52
N ILE A 200 -5.56 16.83 13.25
CA ILE A 200 -6.91 16.56 12.82
C ILE A 200 -6.95 15.13 12.33
N ALA A 201 -7.76 14.29 12.97
CA ALA A 201 -8.15 13.00 12.40
C ALA A 201 -9.38 13.20 11.52
N PHE A 202 -9.39 12.56 10.35
CA PHE A 202 -10.48 12.56 9.40
C PHE A 202 -10.74 11.11 8.95
N GLN A 203 -12.01 10.70 8.88
CA GLN A 203 -12.35 9.38 8.38
C GLN A 203 -13.69 9.36 7.66
N GLU A 204 -13.81 8.41 6.74
CA GLU A 204 -15.04 7.99 6.10
C GLU A 204 -15.42 6.59 6.60
N ARG A 205 -16.67 6.41 7.01
CA ARG A 205 -17.25 5.08 7.21
C ARG A 205 -17.78 4.62 5.86
N ILE A 206 -17.23 3.54 5.33
CA ILE A 206 -17.57 3.03 4.01
C ILE A 206 -18.15 1.62 4.18
N ARG A 207 -19.46 1.49 3.93
CA ARG A 207 -20.14 0.19 3.88
C ARG A 207 -19.73 -0.52 2.60
N LEU A 208 -19.15 -1.71 2.73
CA LEU A 208 -18.68 -2.51 1.60
C LEU A 208 -19.68 -3.63 1.29
N PRO A 209 -19.69 -4.16 0.05
CA PRO A 209 -20.35 -5.43 -0.25
C PRO A 209 -19.82 -6.57 0.62
N ASP A 210 -20.66 -7.57 0.93
CA ASP A 210 -20.32 -8.67 1.85
C ASP A 210 -19.06 -9.44 1.43
N GLU A 211 -18.89 -9.69 0.13
CA GLU A 211 -17.71 -10.32 -0.44
C GLU A 211 -16.41 -9.57 -0.07
N LYS A 212 -16.45 -8.24 -0.11
CA LYS A 212 -15.30 -7.38 0.25
C LYS A 212 -15.14 -7.21 1.75
N MET A 213 -16.23 -7.23 2.52
CA MET A 213 -16.16 -7.26 3.98
C MET A 213 -15.45 -8.53 4.49
N LYS A 214 -15.56 -9.66 3.77
CA LYS A 214 -14.85 -10.91 4.12
C LYS A 214 -13.33 -10.75 4.15
N TYR A 215 -12.74 -9.95 3.25
CA TYR A 215 -11.31 -9.65 3.27
C TYR A 215 -10.88 -8.94 4.57
N TYR A 216 -11.78 -8.13 5.14
CA TYR A 216 -11.55 -7.35 6.35
C TYR A 216 -12.12 -8.00 7.62
N GLU A 217 -12.45 -9.30 7.59
CA GLU A 217 -13.07 -10.01 8.71
C GLU A 217 -12.16 -10.03 9.96
N ASN A 218 -10.86 -10.26 9.78
CA ASN A 218 -9.85 -10.28 10.85
C ASN A 218 -8.61 -9.45 10.54
N LEU A 219 -8.70 -8.56 9.55
CA LEU A 219 -7.59 -7.76 9.02
C LEU A 219 -7.79 -6.27 9.22
N ALA A 220 -6.78 -5.58 9.74
CA ALA A 220 -6.65 -4.13 9.70
C ALA A 220 -5.48 -3.70 8.81
N GLU A 221 -5.57 -2.53 8.20
CA GLU A 221 -4.50 -2.00 7.36
C GLU A 221 -4.05 -0.61 7.84
N MET A 222 -2.74 -0.38 7.83
CA MET A 222 -2.10 0.90 8.12
C MET A 222 -1.24 1.31 6.93
N TYR A 223 -1.32 2.58 6.55
CA TYR A 223 -0.61 3.14 5.41
C TYR A 223 0.26 4.29 5.89
N ILE A 224 1.54 4.25 5.56
CA ILE A 224 2.53 5.22 6.02
C ILE A 224 3.16 5.86 4.79
N GLY A 225 3.13 7.19 4.70
CA GLY A 225 3.68 7.93 3.56
C GLY A 225 3.17 9.35 3.52
N ASN A 226 3.99 10.27 3.01
CA ASN A 226 3.63 11.69 2.95
C ASN A 226 2.34 11.98 2.16
N ASP A 227 1.98 11.12 1.22
CA ASP A 227 0.77 11.17 0.40
C ASP A 227 -0.50 10.81 1.18
N VAL A 228 -0.39 9.92 2.18
CA VAL A 228 -1.51 9.57 3.06
C VAL A 228 -1.48 10.34 4.37
N SER A 229 -0.31 10.68 4.90
CA SER A 229 -0.10 11.51 6.09
C SER A 229 1.39 11.85 6.31
N PRO A 230 1.77 13.14 6.38
CA PRO A 230 3.16 13.58 6.51
C PRO A 230 3.73 13.45 7.93
N ASP A 231 2.92 13.09 8.92
CA ASP A 231 3.24 13.14 10.35
C ASP A 231 2.48 12.11 11.21
N PHE A 232 1.48 11.44 10.64
CA PHE A 232 0.78 10.26 11.16
C PHE A 232 0.73 9.16 10.07
N TYR A 233 -0.37 8.41 10.02
CA TYR A 233 -0.62 7.31 9.10
C TYR A 233 -2.09 7.32 8.65
N GLY A 234 -2.37 6.72 7.50
CA GLY A 234 -3.72 6.36 7.06
C GLY A 234 -4.11 4.97 7.56
N TRP A 235 -5.41 4.71 7.71
CA TRP A 235 -5.91 3.43 8.22
C TRP A 235 -7.15 2.92 7.48
N VAL A 236 -7.31 1.60 7.48
CA VAL A 236 -8.55 0.90 7.13
C VAL A 236 -8.87 -0.07 8.26
N PHE A 237 -9.77 0.34 9.16
CA PHE A 237 -10.11 -0.44 10.35
C PHE A 237 -11.52 -1.00 10.26
N PRO A 238 -11.69 -2.34 10.34
CA PRO A 238 -12.99 -2.96 10.12
C PRO A 238 -13.92 -2.82 11.31
N LYS A 239 -15.22 -2.84 11.01
CA LYS A 239 -16.34 -2.88 11.96
C LYS A 239 -17.33 -3.97 11.51
N CYS A 240 -18.53 -3.98 12.09
CA CYS A 240 -19.52 -5.02 11.85
C CYS A 240 -20.01 -5.08 10.40
N ASP A 241 -20.15 -3.93 9.74
CA ASP A 241 -20.80 -3.80 8.42
C ASP A 241 -20.11 -2.78 7.51
N HIS A 242 -19.00 -2.19 7.95
CA HIS A 242 -18.26 -1.17 7.22
C HIS A 242 -16.79 -1.16 7.64
N VAL A 243 -15.98 -0.44 6.88
CA VAL A 243 -14.61 -0.08 7.26
C VAL A 243 -14.54 1.42 7.55
N ALA A 244 -13.71 1.80 8.53
CA ALA A 244 -13.32 3.19 8.74
C ALA A 244 -12.04 3.44 7.95
N VAL A 245 -12.13 4.26 6.89
CA VAL A 245 -11.00 4.67 6.05
C VAL A 245 -10.64 6.11 6.40
N GLY A 246 -9.48 6.33 6.99
CA GLY A 246 -9.13 7.65 7.49
C GLY A 246 -7.63 7.96 7.52
N THR A 247 -7.32 9.19 7.91
CA THR A 247 -5.97 9.73 8.06
C THR A 247 -5.94 10.81 9.15
N GLY A 248 -4.75 11.19 9.61
CA GLY A 248 -4.52 12.30 10.53
C GLY A 248 -3.39 13.23 10.07
N THR A 249 -3.44 14.52 10.41
CA THR A 249 -2.27 15.42 10.29
C THR A 249 -2.35 16.65 11.20
N VAL A 250 -1.20 17.17 11.62
CA VAL A 250 -1.02 18.51 12.21
C VAL A 250 -0.92 19.61 11.17
N ARG A 251 -0.58 19.26 9.93
CA ARG A 251 -0.48 20.22 8.83
C ARG A 251 -1.89 20.72 8.49
N ALA A 252 -1.96 21.99 8.11
CA ALA A 252 -3.18 22.81 8.17
C ALA A 252 -4.46 22.07 7.73
N LYS A 253 -5.59 22.37 8.41
CA LYS A 253 -6.93 21.77 8.19
C LYS A 253 -7.36 21.65 6.72
N GLN A 254 -6.81 22.43 5.80
CA GLN A 254 -7.14 22.38 4.38
C GLN A 254 -6.50 21.19 3.65
N GLU A 255 -5.35 20.68 4.11
CA GLU A 255 -4.60 19.59 3.49
C GLU A 255 -5.13 18.20 3.85
N ILE A 256 -5.88 18.05 4.95
CA ILE A 256 -6.43 16.74 5.38
C ILE A 256 -7.28 16.07 4.30
N LYS A 257 -7.93 16.85 3.43
CA LYS A 257 -8.71 16.32 2.30
C LYS A 257 -7.81 15.74 1.20
N VAL A 258 -6.61 16.29 1.01
CA VAL A 258 -5.59 15.75 0.09
C VAL A 258 -5.16 14.38 0.58
N TYR A 259 -4.78 14.30 1.85
CA TYR A 259 -4.39 13.06 2.51
C TYR A 259 -5.50 12.01 2.53
N GLN A 260 -6.76 12.44 2.73
CA GLN A 260 -7.90 11.53 2.61
C GLN A 260 -8.06 10.99 1.18
N ARG A 261 -7.79 11.79 0.13
CA ARG A 261 -7.77 11.28 -1.25
C ARG A 261 -6.65 10.29 -1.47
N GLY A 262 -5.43 10.58 -0.99
CA GLY A 262 -4.30 9.66 -1.08
C GLY A 262 -4.61 8.28 -0.48
N ILE A 263 -5.19 8.22 0.72
CA ILE A 263 -5.61 6.93 1.29
C ILE A 263 -6.73 6.27 0.47
N ARG A 264 -7.71 7.05 -0.02
CA ARG A 264 -8.80 6.53 -0.86
C ARG A 264 -8.27 5.93 -2.17
N GLU A 265 -7.25 6.53 -2.76
CA GLU A 265 -6.58 6.05 -3.96
C GLU A 265 -5.82 4.76 -3.69
N ARG A 266 -4.99 4.73 -2.63
CA ARG A 266 -4.25 3.51 -2.24
C ARG A 266 -5.14 2.30 -1.97
N VAL A 267 -6.36 2.51 -1.48
CA VAL A 267 -7.28 1.41 -1.14
C VAL A 267 -8.41 1.22 -2.15
N LYS A 268 -8.42 1.98 -3.26
CA LYS A 268 -9.50 2.02 -4.25
C LYS A 268 -9.97 0.63 -4.71
N PRO A 269 -9.11 -0.35 -5.06
CA PRO A 269 -9.57 -1.67 -5.47
C PRO A 269 -10.35 -2.40 -4.36
N LYS A 270 -9.91 -2.23 -3.11
CA LYS A 270 -10.47 -2.89 -1.92
C LYS A 270 -11.79 -2.31 -1.47
N ILE A 271 -12.03 -1.02 -1.76
CA ILE A 271 -13.29 -0.34 -1.37
C ILE A 271 -14.23 -0.06 -2.55
N ASN A 272 -13.88 -0.47 -3.78
CA ASN A 272 -14.74 -0.27 -4.95
C ASN A 272 -16.11 -0.94 -4.74
N GLY A 273 -17.19 -0.27 -5.16
CA GLY A 273 -18.58 -0.66 -4.87
C GLY A 273 -19.06 -0.30 -3.45
N GLY A 274 -18.19 0.27 -2.61
CA GLY A 274 -18.55 0.72 -1.27
C GLY A 274 -19.32 2.05 -1.24
N LYS A 275 -20.23 2.20 -0.28
CA LYS A 275 -21.00 3.43 -0.06
C LYS A 275 -20.51 4.15 1.19
N VAL A 276 -20.12 5.42 1.04
CA VAL A 276 -19.82 6.29 2.19
C VAL A 276 -21.12 6.54 2.97
N ILE A 277 -21.16 6.11 4.23
CA ILE A 277 -22.32 6.27 5.11
C ILE A 277 -22.14 7.40 6.12
N LYS A 278 -20.89 7.80 6.42
CA LYS A 278 -20.60 8.89 7.34
C LYS A 278 -19.22 9.48 7.05
N VAL A 279 -19.08 10.79 7.16
CA VAL A 279 -17.82 11.53 7.08
C VAL A 279 -17.61 12.26 8.39
N GLU A 280 -16.45 12.12 9.00
CA GLU A 280 -16.21 12.58 10.37
C GLU A 280 -14.80 13.15 10.51
N ALA A 281 -14.65 14.20 11.34
CA ALA A 281 -13.36 14.76 11.69
C ALA A 281 -13.31 15.23 13.14
N HIS A 282 -12.15 15.12 13.79
CA HIS A 282 -11.96 15.58 15.16
C HIS A 282 -10.51 15.97 15.47
N PRO A 283 -10.28 17.03 16.26
CA PRO A 283 -8.95 17.36 16.76
C PRO A 283 -8.47 16.34 17.80
N ILE A 284 -7.20 15.96 17.71
CA ILE A 284 -6.51 15.05 18.61
C ILE A 284 -5.30 15.79 19.20
N PRO A 285 -5.16 15.89 20.53
CA PRO A 285 -4.00 16.53 21.13
C PRO A 285 -2.75 15.67 20.92
N GLU A 286 -1.60 16.31 20.77
CA GLU A 286 -0.35 15.57 20.54
C GLU A 286 0.51 15.42 21.79
N HIS A 287 0.33 16.28 22.78
CA HIS A 287 1.14 16.21 23.99
C HIS A 287 0.34 16.69 25.20
N PRO A 288 0.75 16.29 26.42
CA PRO A 288 0.13 16.77 27.63
C PRO A 288 0.20 18.29 27.76
N ARG A 289 -0.82 18.89 28.38
CA ARG A 289 -0.81 20.33 28.71
C ARG A 289 0.25 20.63 29.78
N PRO A 290 0.82 21.86 29.80
CA PRO A 290 1.72 22.29 30.86
C PRO A 290 1.10 22.16 32.26
N VAL A 291 -0.19 22.50 32.39
CA VAL A 291 -0.93 22.42 33.64
C VAL A 291 -2.09 21.46 33.49
N ARG A 292 -2.09 20.40 34.31
CA ARG A 292 -3.10 19.34 34.30
C ARG A 292 -3.96 19.34 35.57
N ILE A 293 -3.51 20.07 36.59
CA ILE A 293 -4.23 20.28 37.85
C ILE A 293 -4.04 21.74 38.26
N ARG A 294 -5.14 22.41 38.65
CA ARG A 294 -5.11 23.73 39.30
C ARG A 294 -6.30 23.87 40.26
N GLY A 295 -6.04 24.25 41.50
CA GLY A 295 -7.02 24.15 42.59
C GLY A 295 -7.55 22.72 42.71
N ARG A 296 -8.87 22.58 42.87
CA ARG A 296 -9.56 21.29 42.88
C ARG A 296 -10.13 20.93 41.50
N VAL A 297 -9.37 21.25 40.45
CA VAL A 297 -9.69 20.88 39.06
C VAL A 297 -8.58 20.00 38.52
N ALA A 298 -8.94 18.83 37.98
CA ALA A 298 -8.04 17.92 37.29
C ALA A 298 -8.50 17.69 35.85
N LEU A 299 -7.57 17.63 34.91
CA LEU A 299 -7.82 17.29 33.50
C LEU A 299 -7.49 15.82 33.24
N VAL A 300 -8.29 15.15 32.41
CA VAL A 300 -8.10 13.74 32.00
C VAL A 300 -8.29 13.57 30.49
N GLY A 301 -7.85 12.43 29.95
CA GLY A 301 -7.95 12.10 28.52
C GLY A 301 -7.45 13.21 27.59
N ASP A 302 -8.19 13.48 26.51
CA ASP A 302 -7.83 14.50 25.53
C ASP A 302 -7.73 15.90 26.15
N ALA A 303 -8.53 16.24 27.17
CA ALA A 303 -8.48 17.55 27.82
C ALA A 303 -7.12 17.80 28.48
N ALA A 304 -6.49 16.74 29.00
CA ALA A 304 -5.13 16.76 29.54
C ALA A 304 -4.04 16.56 28.49
N GLY A 305 -4.37 16.10 27.29
CA GLY A 305 -3.43 15.77 26.22
C GLY A 305 -2.84 14.36 26.31
N TYR A 306 -3.58 13.38 26.87
CA TYR A 306 -3.13 11.99 27.01
C TYR A 306 -3.43 11.13 25.78
N VAL A 307 -2.79 11.46 24.65
CA VAL A 307 -2.83 10.68 23.41
C VAL A 307 -1.41 10.41 22.95
N THR A 308 -1.12 9.17 22.54
CA THR A 308 0.21 8.79 22.09
C THR A 308 0.37 9.12 20.62
N LYS A 309 1.35 9.96 20.27
CA LYS A 309 1.53 10.47 18.90
C LYS A 309 1.77 9.38 17.85
N CYS A 310 2.80 8.55 18.06
CA CYS A 310 3.25 7.56 17.08
C CYS A 310 2.15 6.58 16.65
N SER A 311 1.36 6.08 17.60
CA SER A 311 0.28 5.11 17.33
C SER A 311 -1.10 5.75 17.17
N GLY A 312 -1.28 7.05 17.45
CA GLY A 312 -2.60 7.70 17.49
C GLY A 312 -3.55 7.15 18.56
N GLU A 313 -3.07 6.31 19.48
CA GLU A 313 -3.89 5.67 20.50
C GLU A 313 -4.24 6.63 21.64
N GLY A 314 -5.53 6.66 22.01
CA GLY A 314 -6.01 7.48 23.11
C GLY A 314 -7.16 6.87 23.94
N ILE A 315 -7.87 5.85 23.46
CA ILE A 315 -9.05 5.33 24.15
C ILE A 315 -8.68 4.74 25.53
N TYR A 316 -7.68 3.87 25.58
CA TYR A 316 -7.19 3.29 26.83
C TYR A 316 -6.70 4.38 27.79
N PHE A 317 -5.84 5.28 27.33
CA PHE A 317 -5.29 6.35 28.17
C PHE A 317 -6.36 7.33 28.65
N ALA A 318 -7.38 7.61 27.85
CA ALA A 318 -8.54 8.38 28.24
C ALA A 318 -9.30 7.69 29.39
N ALA A 319 -9.75 6.45 29.18
CA ALA A 319 -10.47 5.70 30.21
C ALA A 319 -9.64 5.51 31.49
N LYS A 320 -8.35 5.17 31.34
CA LYS A 320 -7.43 4.92 32.45
C LYS A 320 -7.12 6.18 33.25
N SER A 321 -6.85 7.31 32.60
CA SER A 321 -6.64 8.59 33.30
C SER A 321 -7.88 9.02 34.06
N GLY A 322 -9.07 8.86 33.45
CA GLY A 322 -10.35 9.10 34.10
C GLY A 322 -10.53 8.29 35.37
N ARG A 323 -10.41 6.96 35.27
CA ARG A 323 -10.53 6.06 36.42
C ARG A 323 -9.51 6.37 37.52
N MET A 324 -8.24 6.54 37.16
CA MET A 324 -7.19 6.88 38.13
C MET A 324 -7.45 8.20 38.84
N CYS A 325 -7.98 9.21 38.13
CA CYS A 325 -8.36 10.49 38.73
C CYS A 325 -9.54 10.34 39.69
N GLY A 326 -10.59 9.61 39.32
CA GLY A 326 -11.72 9.35 40.19
C GLY A 326 -11.33 8.59 41.45
N GLU A 327 -10.58 7.50 41.31
CA GLU A 327 -10.05 6.74 42.45
C GLU A 327 -9.14 7.58 43.36
N ALA A 328 -8.33 8.47 42.79
CA ALA A 328 -7.48 9.38 43.55
C ALA A 328 -8.29 10.41 44.35
N ILE A 329 -9.36 10.96 43.77
CA ILE A 329 -10.29 11.85 44.49
C ILE A 329 -10.96 11.09 45.63
N VAL A 330 -11.44 9.87 45.41
CA VAL A 330 -12.05 9.02 46.43
C VAL A 330 -11.07 8.75 47.59
N ARG A 331 -9.82 8.38 47.29
CA ARG A 331 -8.78 8.18 48.32
C ARG A 331 -8.47 9.47 49.08
N ALA A 332 -8.26 10.57 48.37
CA ALA A 332 -7.92 11.86 48.96
C ALA A 332 -9.04 12.42 49.85
N SER A 333 -10.29 12.17 49.49
CA SER A 333 -11.48 12.68 50.19
C SER A 333 -12.02 11.74 51.26
N ASP A 334 -11.37 10.60 51.51
CA ASP A 334 -11.85 9.58 52.47
C ASP A 334 -13.27 9.09 52.10
N GLY A 335 -13.48 8.71 50.83
CA GLY A 335 -14.79 8.28 50.33
C GLY A 335 -15.82 9.43 50.24
N GLY A 336 -15.34 10.65 49.95
CA GLY A 336 -16.17 11.85 49.85
C GLY A 336 -16.52 12.52 51.18
N GLU A 337 -15.97 12.07 52.31
CA GLU A 337 -16.22 12.65 53.64
C GLU A 337 -15.45 13.94 53.92
N ARG A 338 -14.41 14.25 53.14
CA ARG A 338 -13.53 15.42 53.36
C ARG A 338 -13.28 16.21 52.10
N MET A 339 -12.99 17.50 52.29
CA MET A 339 -12.49 18.37 51.23
C MET A 339 -11.06 18.01 50.85
N ILE A 340 -10.77 18.06 49.56
CA ILE A 340 -9.43 17.87 48.99
C ILE A 340 -8.82 19.22 48.59
N ASP A 341 -7.51 19.29 48.43
CA ASP A 341 -6.83 20.44 47.84
C ASP A 341 -6.03 20.07 46.57
N GLU A 342 -5.34 21.06 45.99
CA GLU A 342 -4.50 20.85 44.79
C GLU A 342 -3.35 19.87 45.05
N ARG A 343 -2.80 19.85 46.27
CA ARG A 343 -1.68 18.96 46.64
C ARG A 343 -2.14 17.52 46.71
N ASP A 344 -3.35 17.27 47.20
CA ASP A 344 -3.95 15.94 47.21
C ASP A 344 -4.10 15.40 45.79
N LEU A 345 -4.66 16.19 44.86
CA LEU A 345 -4.78 15.78 43.45
C LEU A 345 -3.40 15.55 42.80
N LYS A 346 -2.41 16.40 43.09
CA LYS A 346 -1.04 16.22 42.59
C LYS A 346 -0.39 14.95 43.13
N ARG A 347 -0.60 14.64 44.41
CA ARG A 347 -0.02 13.47 45.10
C ARG A 347 -0.67 12.17 44.64
N GLU A 348 -2.01 12.10 44.68
CA GLU A 348 -2.77 10.85 44.51
C GLU A 348 -3.05 10.52 43.03
N TYR A 349 -3.13 11.53 42.15
CA TYR A 349 -3.43 11.35 40.73
C TYR A 349 -2.21 11.63 39.84
N LEU A 350 -1.73 12.88 39.80
CA LEU A 350 -0.76 13.29 38.79
C LEU A 350 0.59 12.58 38.93
N LYS A 351 1.07 12.43 40.17
CA LYS A 351 2.32 11.71 40.45
C LYS A 351 2.24 10.25 40.01
N GLU A 352 1.14 9.56 40.32
CA GLU A 352 0.94 8.16 39.95
C GLU A 352 0.79 7.99 38.44
N TRP A 353 0.06 8.89 37.77
CA TRP A 353 -0.04 8.91 36.31
C TRP A 353 1.33 9.13 35.65
N ASP A 354 2.07 10.14 36.11
CA ASP A 354 3.36 10.51 35.54
C ASP A 354 4.40 9.40 35.78
N ALA A 355 4.40 8.79 36.98
CA ALA A 355 5.28 7.65 37.28
C ALA A 355 5.02 6.45 36.37
N LYS A 356 3.75 6.22 35.98
CA LYS A 356 3.36 5.05 35.20
C LYS A 356 3.53 5.23 33.69
N TYR A 357 3.21 6.41 33.14
CA TYR A 357 3.02 6.56 31.70
C TYR A 357 3.91 7.62 31.03
N VAL A 358 4.48 8.60 31.74
CA VAL A 358 5.24 9.69 31.08
C VAL A 358 6.45 9.17 30.30
N SER A 359 7.12 8.12 30.79
CA SER A 359 8.21 7.46 30.05
C SER A 359 7.74 6.91 28.71
N THR A 360 6.59 6.25 28.67
CA THR A 360 5.96 5.74 27.45
C THR A 360 5.63 6.87 26.48
N PHE A 361 5.03 7.97 26.94
CA PHE A 361 4.73 9.13 26.08
C PHE A 361 6.00 9.74 25.49
N ARG A 362 7.07 9.90 26.29
CA ARG A 362 8.36 10.43 25.82
C ARG A 362 9.03 9.51 24.81
N PHE A 363 8.99 8.19 25.04
CA PHE A 363 9.54 7.20 24.12
C PHE A 363 8.82 7.20 22.77
N LEU A 364 7.49 7.24 22.78
CA LEU A 364 6.69 7.28 21.54
C LEU A 364 6.85 8.60 20.78
N ASP A 365 7.02 9.74 21.47
CA ASP A 365 7.35 11.02 20.84
C ASP A 365 8.73 10.97 20.15
N LEU A 366 9.70 10.31 20.77
CA LEU A 366 11.01 10.09 20.16
C LEU A 366 10.91 9.23 18.89
N LEU A 367 10.19 8.10 18.95
CA LEU A 367 10.01 7.23 17.78
C LEU A 367 9.35 7.97 16.62
N GLN A 368 8.32 8.78 16.90
CA GLN A 368 7.68 9.57 15.86
C GLN A 368 8.67 10.54 15.21
N LYS A 369 9.45 11.29 15.98
CA LYS A 369 10.45 12.23 15.45
C LYS A 369 11.49 11.55 14.56
N VAL A 370 11.89 10.33 14.90
CA VAL A 370 12.87 9.56 14.11
C VAL A 370 12.26 9.05 12.81
N PHE A 371 11.10 8.39 12.88
CA PHE A 371 10.57 7.64 11.74
C PHE A 371 9.61 8.43 10.84
N TYR A 372 8.95 9.47 11.36
CA TYR A 372 7.95 10.27 10.63
C TYR A 372 8.55 11.56 10.05
N GLY A 373 9.87 11.75 10.18
CA GLY A 373 10.57 12.91 9.61
C GLY A 373 10.74 12.87 8.08
N SER A 374 10.72 11.68 7.46
CA SER A 374 10.86 11.53 6.01
C SER A 374 10.30 10.19 5.50
N ASN A 375 9.98 10.09 4.21
CA ASN A 375 9.59 8.81 3.60
C ASN A 375 10.68 7.75 3.71
N ALA A 376 11.96 8.12 3.63
CA ALA A 376 13.07 7.19 3.85
C ALA A 376 13.05 6.57 5.25
N ALA A 377 12.75 7.38 6.27
CA ALA A 377 12.65 6.86 7.63
C ALA A 377 11.39 5.99 7.81
N ARG A 378 10.28 6.33 7.14
CA ARG A 378 9.05 5.52 7.11
C ARG A 378 9.24 4.17 6.43
N GLU A 379 9.99 4.11 5.34
CA GLU A 379 10.39 2.85 4.71
C GLU A 379 11.10 1.95 5.70
N ALA A 380 12.09 2.52 6.41
CA ALA A 380 12.82 1.78 7.42
C ALA A 380 11.93 1.29 8.57
N LEU A 381 10.95 2.10 8.98
CA LEU A 381 9.96 1.69 9.98
C LEU A 381 9.16 0.46 9.52
N VAL A 382 8.68 0.46 8.27
CA VAL A 382 7.90 -0.66 7.74
C VAL A 382 8.77 -1.90 7.57
N GLU A 383 10.01 -1.76 7.09
CA GLU A 383 10.97 -2.86 7.03
C GLU A 383 11.20 -3.47 8.42
N LEU A 384 11.39 -2.64 9.46
CA LEU A 384 11.56 -3.08 10.84
C LEU A 384 10.32 -3.78 11.39
N CYS A 385 9.12 -3.33 11.02
CA CYS A 385 7.88 -4.03 11.36
C CYS A 385 7.83 -5.46 10.79
N GLY A 386 8.66 -5.80 9.79
CA GLY A 386 8.76 -7.16 9.24
C GLY A 386 9.50 -8.13 10.16
N ASP A 387 10.30 -7.62 11.10
CA ASP A 387 11.09 -8.44 12.03
C ASP A 387 10.21 -8.97 13.18
N GLU A 388 10.19 -10.28 13.39
CA GLU A 388 9.35 -10.94 14.39
C GLU A 388 9.63 -10.47 15.82
N TYR A 389 10.89 -10.15 16.15
CA TYR A 389 11.22 -9.62 17.47
C TYR A 389 10.58 -8.24 17.69
N VAL A 390 10.65 -7.37 16.69
CA VAL A 390 9.98 -6.06 16.70
C VAL A 390 8.47 -6.23 16.83
N GLN A 391 7.86 -7.19 16.11
CA GLN A 391 6.43 -7.49 16.23
C GLN A 391 6.08 -7.92 17.66
N ARG A 392 6.79 -8.90 18.22
CA ARG A 392 6.56 -9.40 19.59
C ARG A 392 6.65 -8.27 20.61
N MET A 393 7.74 -7.50 20.59
CA MET A 393 7.95 -6.37 21.50
C MET A 393 6.82 -5.33 21.39
N THR A 394 6.34 -5.08 20.16
CA THR A 394 5.25 -4.14 19.91
C THR A 394 3.92 -4.67 20.45
N PHE A 395 3.53 -5.91 20.14
CA PHE A 395 2.24 -6.47 20.55
C PHE A 395 2.17 -6.74 22.05
N GLU A 396 3.22 -7.29 22.67
CA GLU A 396 3.28 -7.43 24.13
C GLU A 396 3.12 -6.06 24.82
N SER A 397 3.80 -5.04 24.28
CA SER A 397 3.69 -3.70 24.85
C SER A 397 2.33 -3.04 24.61
N TYR A 398 1.77 -3.24 23.42
CA TYR A 398 0.50 -2.64 23.03
C TYR A 398 -0.69 -3.31 23.74
N LEU A 399 -0.81 -4.64 23.72
CA LEU A 399 -1.97 -5.37 24.23
C LEU A 399 -2.07 -5.32 25.75
N TYR A 400 -0.94 -5.25 26.45
CA TYR A 400 -0.88 -5.30 27.91
C TYR A 400 -0.48 -3.97 28.57
N LYS A 401 -0.05 -2.97 27.78
CA LYS A 401 0.41 -1.65 28.26
C LYS A 401 1.50 -1.72 29.32
N LYS A 402 2.39 -2.69 29.16
CA LYS A 402 3.62 -2.90 29.95
C LYS A 402 4.80 -2.91 28.99
N LEU A 403 6.00 -2.50 29.39
CA LEU A 403 7.15 -2.76 28.53
C LEU A 403 7.37 -4.27 28.42
N ALA A 404 7.47 -4.76 27.19
CA ALA A 404 7.87 -6.13 26.90
C ALA A 404 9.26 -6.43 27.48
N ASP A 405 9.47 -7.67 27.90
CA ASP A 405 10.78 -8.13 28.37
C ASP A 405 11.69 -8.32 27.16
N GLY A 406 12.78 -7.53 27.14
CA GLY A 406 13.77 -7.54 26.06
C GLY A 406 14.85 -8.62 26.27
N ASN A 407 15.40 -9.11 25.17
CA ASN A 407 16.62 -9.91 25.15
C ASN A 407 17.79 -9.02 24.72
N ARG A 408 18.81 -8.93 25.58
CA ARG A 408 19.97 -8.02 25.38
C ARG A 408 20.66 -8.19 24.02
N TRP A 409 20.73 -9.40 23.49
CA TRP A 409 21.33 -9.68 22.18
C TRP A 409 20.41 -9.31 21.03
N GLU A 410 19.12 -9.57 21.16
CA GLU A 410 18.12 -9.23 20.14
C GLU A 410 17.85 -7.72 20.09
N ASP A 411 17.88 -7.04 21.24
CA ASP A 411 17.82 -5.57 21.33
C ASP A 411 19.02 -4.92 20.61
N ALA A 412 20.23 -5.45 20.80
CA ALA A 412 21.42 -4.96 20.10
C ALA A 412 21.33 -5.23 18.59
N LYS A 413 20.85 -6.42 18.19
CA LYS A 413 20.60 -6.76 16.78
C LYS A 413 19.56 -5.84 16.15
N MET A 414 18.45 -5.58 16.85
CA MET A 414 17.39 -4.67 16.42
C MET A 414 17.93 -3.25 16.21
N LEU A 415 18.79 -2.75 17.10
CA LEU A 415 19.44 -1.45 16.95
C LEU A 415 20.32 -1.39 15.69
N VAL A 416 21.16 -2.40 15.48
CA VAL A 416 22.04 -2.49 14.29
C VAL A 416 21.20 -2.59 13.00
N ASN A 417 20.16 -3.42 13.01
CA ASN A 417 19.23 -3.57 11.88
C ASN A 417 18.49 -2.25 11.58
N SER A 418 18.09 -1.51 12.63
CA SER A 418 17.44 -0.19 12.48
C SER A 418 18.37 0.82 11.83
N ILE A 419 19.63 0.87 12.24
CA ILE A 419 20.65 1.75 11.63
C ILE A 419 20.87 1.33 10.17
N GLY A 420 21.04 0.03 9.90
CA GLY A 420 21.23 -0.50 8.56
C GLY A 420 20.07 -0.18 7.62
N SER A 421 18.83 -0.37 8.08
CA SER A 421 17.61 -0.07 7.32
C SER A 421 17.45 1.42 7.05
N LEU A 422 17.73 2.29 8.03
CA LEU A 422 17.75 3.75 7.83
C LEU A 422 18.82 4.16 6.80
N MET A 423 20.01 3.57 6.84
CA MET A 423 21.08 3.85 5.88
C MET A 423 20.72 3.38 4.47
N ARG A 424 20.18 2.16 4.31
CA ARG A 424 19.69 1.64 3.02
C ARG A 424 18.58 2.52 2.45
N SER A 425 17.57 2.84 3.26
CA SER A 425 16.42 3.65 2.83
C SER A 425 16.83 5.08 2.48
N ARG A 426 17.82 5.67 3.17
CA ARG A 426 18.40 6.96 2.80
C ARG A 426 19.14 6.91 1.47
N ARG A 427 19.91 5.87 1.15
CA ARG A 427 20.56 5.76 -0.19
C ARG A 427 19.53 5.70 -1.31
N VAL A 428 18.42 4.98 -1.11
CA VAL A 428 17.32 4.91 -2.08
C VAL A 428 16.67 6.29 -2.30
N HIS A 429 16.56 7.11 -1.24
CA HIS A 429 15.93 8.44 -1.30
C HIS A 429 16.92 9.61 -1.54
N GLN A 430 18.24 9.39 -1.50
CA GLN A 430 19.28 10.37 -1.85
C GLN A 430 19.62 10.40 -3.34
N SER A 431 19.01 9.52 -4.15
CA SER A 431 18.97 9.72 -5.59
C SER A 431 18.28 11.07 -5.89
N PRO A 432 18.83 11.93 -6.77
CA PRO A 432 18.32 13.29 -7.02
C PRO A 432 16.85 13.37 -7.50
N ARG A 433 16.15 12.24 -7.66
CA ARG A 433 14.71 12.14 -7.96
C ARG A 433 13.75 12.38 -6.78
N TYR A 434 14.20 12.35 -5.53
CA TYR A 434 13.28 12.37 -4.36
C TYR A 434 13.45 13.58 -3.42
N ALA A 435 14.24 14.58 -3.79
CA ALA A 435 14.70 15.65 -2.89
C ALA A 435 13.85 16.94 -2.87
N GLN A 436 12.62 16.96 -3.40
CA GLN A 436 11.77 18.16 -3.37
C GLN A 436 10.46 17.93 -2.59
N PRO A 437 10.04 18.88 -1.73
CA PRO A 437 8.80 18.81 -0.99
C PRO A 437 7.60 18.97 -1.92
N ILE A 438 6.48 18.37 -1.50
CA ILE A 438 5.16 18.34 -2.13
C ILE A 438 4.78 19.70 -2.71
N THR A 439 5.07 19.88 -3.99
CA THR A 439 4.22 20.59 -4.94
C THR A 439 3.92 19.55 -6.01
N ALA A 440 2.65 19.24 -6.21
CA ALA A 440 2.19 18.32 -7.23
C ALA A 440 2.63 18.84 -8.61
N HIS A 441 3.80 18.40 -9.08
CA HIS A 441 4.14 18.41 -10.48
C HIS A 441 3.98 16.98 -10.96
N ALA A 442 2.84 16.70 -11.59
CA ALA A 442 2.71 15.53 -12.42
C ALA A 442 3.82 15.57 -13.48
N LEU A 443 4.60 14.50 -13.59
CA LEU A 443 5.67 14.42 -14.57
C LEU A 443 5.09 13.78 -15.83
N PHE A 444 5.03 14.54 -16.92
CA PHE A 444 4.47 14.06 -18.17
C PHE A 444 5.58 13.49 -19.05
N GLY A 445 5.26 12.46 -19.82
CA GLY A 445 6.09 11.95 -20.91
C GLY A 445 5.26 11.66 -22.14
N VAL A 446 5.87 11.81 -23.31
CA VAL A 446 5.21 11.60 -24.60
C VAL A 446 6.05 10.65 -25.43
N VAL A 447 5.46 9.54 -25.87
CA VAL A 447 6.12 8.54 -26.72
C VAL A 447 5.31 8.37 -28.00
N ILE A 448 5.98 8.51 -29.15
CA ILE A 448 5.43 8.26 -30.48
C ILE A 448 5.99 6.93 -30.97
N ASN A 449 5.11 5.95 -31.15
CA ASN A 449 5.39 4.69 -31.82
C ASN A 449 5.07 4.84 -33.31
N ALA A 450 6.09 4.82 -34.17
CA ALA A 450 5.92 4.84 -35.62
C ALA A 450 5.97 3.40 -36.17
N GLY A 451 4.79 2.77 -36.23
CA GLY A 451 4.61 1.45 -36.80
C GLY A 451 4.32 1.49 -38.31
N PRO A 452 4.34 0.33 -38.99
CA PRO A 452 4.23 0.24 -40.45
C PRO A 452 2.85 0.66 -40.97
N THR A 453 1.78 0.36 -40.22
CA THR A 453 0.40 0.70 -40.61
C THR A 453 -0.09 2.04 -40.06
N GLY A 454 0.77 2.79 -39.34
CA GLY A 454 0.41 4.09 -38.77
C GLY A 454 1.23 4.45 -37.53
N SER A 455 1.34 5.74 -37.27
CA SER A 455 2.05 6.30 -36.10
C SER A 455 1.07 6.58 -34.97
N ARG A 456 1.41 6.18 -33.74
CA ARG A 456 0.59 6.38 -32.54
C ARG A 456 1.36 7.18 -31.50
N ILE A 457 0.74 8.22 -30.96
CA ILE A 457 1.26 8.96 -29.80
C ILE A 457 0.57 8.51 -28.52
N SER A 458 1.34 8.36 -27.46
CA SER A 458 0.88 8.06 -26.10
C SER A 458 1.38 9.15 -25.16
N VAL A 459 0.48 9.72 -24.37
CA VAL A 459 0.80 10.69 -23.32
C VAL A 459 0.67 9.99 -21.97
N PHE A 460 1.78 9.94 -21.24
CA PHE A 460 1.87 9.36 -19.91
C PHE A 460 1.92 10.46 -18.86
N GLU A 461 1.13 10.31 -17.81
CA GLU A 461 1.16 11.17 -16.64
C GLU A 461 1.64 10.36 -15.44
N LEU A 462 2.71 10.85 -14.83
CA LEU A 462 3.36 10.22 -13.70
C LEU A 462 2.98 10.97 -12.42
N LEU A 463 2.19 10.31 -11.58
CA LEU A 463 1.84 10.83 -10.26
C LEU A 463 2.91 10.36 -9.25
N GLY A 464 3.72 11.31 -8.79
CA GLY A 464 4.89 11.05 -7.96
C GLY A 464 4.55 10.78 -6.49
N GLU A 465 4.11 9.56 -6.17
CA GLU A 465 3.79 9.19 -4.77
C GLU A 465 4.30 7.79 -4.33
N SER A 466 5.09 7.06 -5.13
CA SER A 466 5.60 5.71 -4.77
C SER A 466 6.95 5.37 -5.45
N ARG A 467 7.66 4.31 -5.00
CA ARG A 467 8.92 3.83 -5.67
C ARG A 467 8.67 3.53 -7.14
N ILE A 468 7.49 3.00 -7.45
CA ILE A 468 6.97 2.75 -8.80
C ILE A 468 5.89 3.79 -9.04
N PRO A 469 6.12 4.79 -9.88
CA PRO A 469 5.21 5.91 -10.00
C PRO A 469 3.93 5.50 -10.76
N PHE A 470 2.76 5.94 -10.29
CA PHE A 470 1.44 5.47 -10.76
C PHE A 470 0.98 6.22 -12.02
N LEU A 471 0.32 5.52 -12.94
CA LEU A 471 -0.28 6.07 -14.15
C LEU A 471 -1.80 6.14 -14.01
N ASP A 472 -2.39 7.31 -14.28
CA ASP A 472 -3.85 7.47 -14.24
C ASP A 472 -4.51 6.68 -15.38
N GLY A 473 -4.92 5.45 -15.07
CA GLY A 473 -5.69 4.57 -15.96
C GLY A 473 -7.19 4.91 -16.05
N THR A 474 -7.61 6.15 -15.77
CA THR A 474 -9.03 6.55 -15.83
C THR A 474 -9.39 7.59 -16.89
N ALA A 475 -8.45 8.05 -17.72
CA ALA A 475 -8.79 8.91 -18.85
C ALA A 475 -9.16 8.09 -20.11
N PRO A 476 -10.37 8.23 -20.67
CA PRO A 476 -10.63 7.76 -22.02
C PRO A 476 -9.84 8.65 -22.99
N SER A 477 -8.94 8.03 -23.78
CA SER A 477 -8.06 8.61 -24.84
C SER A 477 -6.73 9.27 -24.41
N SER A 478 -5.81 8.51 -23.81
CA SER A 478 -4.39 8.91 -23.64
C SER A 478 -3.53 8.71 -24.91
N SER A 479 -4.09 8.13 -25.98
CA SER A 479 -3.38 7.87 -27.24
C SER A 479 -4.18 8.27 -28.49
N MET A 480 -3.48 8.60 -29.58
CA MET A 480 -4.04 8.87 -30.92
C MET A 480 -3.20 8.20 -31.99
N LYS A 481 -3.82 7.66 -33.05
CA LYS A 481 -3.13 7.05 -34.21
C LYS A 481 -3.47 7.82 -35.49
N VAL A 482 -2.48 7.98 -36.36
CA VAL A 482 -2.59 8.54 -37.72
C VAL A 482 -2.12 7.50 -38.74
N GLN A 483 -2.60 7.62 -39.99
CA GLN A 483 -2.24 6.76 -41.12
C GLN A 483 -1.89 7.63 -42.35
N PRO A 484 -0.96 7.20 -43.23
CA PRO A 484 -0.17 5.96 -43.18
C PRO A 484 0.96 6.01 -42.14
N GLY A 485 1.65 4.88 -41.93
CA GLY A 485 2.87 4.81 -41.10
C GLY A 485 4.05 5.52 -41.75
N LEU A 486 5.15 5.71 -41.00
CA LEU A 486 6.33 6.43 -41.52
C LEU A 486 6.94 5.77 -42.76
N SER A 487 6.87 4.44 -42.88
CA SER A 487 7.34 3.73 -44.07
C SER A 487 6.53 4.04 -45.34
N GLY A 488 5.30 4.54 -45.20
CA GLY A 488 4.47 4.97 -46.32
C GLY A 488 4.92 6.28 -46.97
N PHE A 489 5.87 6.99 -46.37
CA PHE A 489 6.43 8.25 -46.89
C PHE A 489 7.77 8.06 -47.61
N GLY A 490 8.10 6.84 -48.04
CA GLY A 490 9.36 6.54 -48.75
C GLY A 490 9.55 7.39 -50.02
N ASP A 491 8.47 7.64 -50.75
CA ASP A 491 8.50 8.44 -51.98
C ASP A 491 8.47 9.96 -51.74
N ASP A 492 8.00 10.41 -50.56
CA ASP A 492 7.94 11.82 -50.17
C ASP A 492 8.24 12.01 -48.67
N PRO A 493 9.53 11.98 -48.28
CA PRO A 493 9.95 12.06 -46.89
C PRO A 493 9.51 13.33 -46.14
N GLU A 494 9.34 14.46 -46.86
CA GLU A 494 9.00 15.75 -46.24
C GLU A 494 7.56 15.78 -45.71
N SER A 495 6.66 15.02 -46.33
CA SER A 495 5.27 14.90 -45.91
C SER A 495 5.08 14.18 -44.58
N ALA A 496 6.11 13.44 -44.10
CA ALA A 496 6.08 12.79 -42.79
C ALA A 496 5.88 13.79 -41.63
N SER A 497 6.39 15.02 -41.78
CA SER A 497 6.21 16.11 -40.81
C SER A 497 4.75 16.42 -40.51
N GLY A 498 3.86 16.40 -41.51
CA GLY A 498 2.44 16.68 -41.33
C GLY A 498 1.75 15.66 -40.42
N SER A 499 2.11 14.38 -40.58
CA SER A 499 1.60 13.27 -39.77
C SER A 499 2.02 13.40 -38.30
N ILE A 500 3.29 13.73 -38.04
CA ILE A 500 3.79 13.94 -36.67
C ILE A 500 3.25 15.23 -36.04
N ALA A 501 3.03 16.27 -36.83
CA ALA A 501 2.49 17.54 -36.34
C ALA A 501 1.08 17.37 -35.74
N GLU A 502 0.23 16.55 -36.36
CA GLU A 502 -1.10 16.23 -35.83
C GLU A 502 -1.03 15.56 -34.46
N LEU A 503 -0.12 14.58 -34.31
CA LEU A 503 0.13 13.89 -33.04
C LEU A 503 0.63 14.87 -31.96
N VAL A 504 1.56 15.77 -32.30
CA VAL A 504 2.08 16.77 -31.35
C VAL A 504 0.98 17.71 -30.86
N VAL A 505 0.05 18.12 -31.75
CA VAL A 505 -1.11 18.94 -31.36
C VAL A 505 -1.99 18.20 -30.36
N PHE A 506 -2.21 16.90 -30.55
CA PHE A 506 -2.94 16.06 -29.60
C PHE A 506 -2.27 16.02 -28.22
N ALA A 507 -0.94 15.85 -28.15
CA ALA A 507 -0.21 15.84 -26.89
C ALA A 507 -0.25 17.20 -26.17
N LYS A 508 -0.12 18.31 -26.90
CA LYS A 508 -0.21 19.68 -26.37
C LYS A 508 -1.54 20.00 -25.70
N ARG A 509 -2.64 19.38 -26.14
CA ARG A 509 -3.97 19.57 -25.52
C ARG A 509 -4.09 18.86 -24.16
N ARG A 510 -3.24 17.87 -23.88
CA ARG A 510 -3.29 17.03 -22.68
C ARG A 510 -2.24 17.42 -21.65
N VAL A 511 -1.04 17.81 -22.10
CA VAL A 511 0.01 18.29 -21.19
C VAL A 511 -0.23 19.78 -20.88
N PRO A 512 -0.30 20.19 -19.60
CA PRO A 512 -0.43 21.60 -19.25
C PRO A 512 0.72 22.44 -19.83
N LYS A 513 0.40 23.61 -20.38
CA LYS A 513 1.38 24.49 -21.06
C LYS A 513 2.62 24.81 -20.22
N LYS A 514 2.46 24.91 -18.90
CA LYS A 514 3.55 25.16 -17.94
C LYS A 514 4.58 24.02 -17.89
N ASP A 515 4.16 22.79 -18.23
CA ASP A 515 4.97 21.57 -18.11
C ASP A 515 5.57 21.14 -19.45
N TRP A 516 5.24 21.79 -20.58
CA TRP A 516 5.73 21.44 -21.92
C TRP A 516 7.27 21.35 -21.96
N ARG A 517 7.98 22.38 -21.47
CA ARG A 517 9.45 22.43 -21.50
C ARG A 517 10.14 21.34 -20.67
N ASN A 518 9.41 20.73 -19.73
CA ASN A 518 9.91 19.67 -18.86
C ASN A 518 9.43 18.28 -19.27
N THR A 519 8.55 18.21 -20.28
CA THR A 519 7.95 16.96 -20.76
C THR A 519 8.76 16.42 -21.92
N LYS A 520 9.38 15.25 -21.73
CA LYS A 520 10.16 14.56 -22.76
C LYS A 520 9.24 14.03 -23.85
N VAL A 521 9.55 14.33 -25.12
CA VAL A 521 8.91 13.69 -26.29
C VAL A 521 9.92 12.80 -27.02
N GLN A 522 9.52 11.59 -27.38
CA GLN A 522 10.36 10.63 -28.11
C GLN A 522 9.61 10.05 -29.30
N LEU A 523 10.33 9.72 -30.37
CA LEU A 523 9.80 9.02 -31.54
C LEU A 523 10.64 7.77 -31.78
N MET A 524 9.98 6.62 -31.71
CA MET A 524 10.61 5.32 -31.89
C MET A 524 9.93 4.63 -33.07
N ALA A 525 10.67 4.47 -34.16
CA ALA A 525 10.21 3.80 -35.38
C ALA A 525 10.59 2.33 -35.38
N ASP A 526 9.71 1.47 -35.89
CA ASP A 526 10.01 0.04 -36.06
C ASP A 526 11.10 -0.19 -37.11
N ALA A 527 11.79 -1.34 -37.02
CA ALA A 527 12.91 -1.71 -37.90
C ALA A 527 12.53 -1.79 -39.40
N GLU A 528 11.25 -1.93 -39.74
CA GLU A 528 10.79 -1.91 -41.13
C GLU A 528 11.07 -0.57 -41.85
N LEU A 529 11.21 0.53 -41.10
CA LEU A 529 11.60 1.82 -41.68
C LEU A 529 13.00 1.76 -42.31
N GLU A 530 13.94 1.01 -41.70
CA GLU A 530 15.30 0.81 -42.24
C GLU A 530 15.28 0.09 -43.59
N GLY A 531 14.22 -0.68 -43.88
CA GLY A 531 14.03 -1.38 -45.16
C GLY A 531 13.92 -0.46 -46.37
N LEU A 532 13.66 0.84 -46.18
CA LEU A 532 13.64 1.85 -47.24
C LEU A 532 15.04 2.35 -47.65
N GLY A 533 16.08 1.94 -46.92
CA GLY A 533 17.45 2.42 -47.11
C GLY A 533 17.80 3.56 -46.16
N LEU A 534 19.08 3.62 -45.77
CA LEU A 534 19.59 4.54 -44.75
C LEU A 534 19.33 6.02 -45.09
N GLU A 535 19.49 6.41 -46.36
CA GLU A 535 19.34 7.80 -46.77
C GLU A 535 17.87 8.28 -46.70
N VAL A 536 16.93 7.44 -47.15
CA VAL A 536 15.49 7.73 -47.11
C VAL A 536 14.99 7.72 -45.66
N THR A 537 15.45 6.75 -44.87
CA THR A 537 15.13 6.64 -43.44
C THR A 537 15.54 7.90 -42.67
N ASP A 538 16.77 8.39 -42.87
CA ASP A 538 17.24 9.57 -42.17
C ASP A 538 16.53 10.85 -42.64
N LYS A 539 16.19 10.98 -43.93
CA LYS A 539 15.35 12.07 -44.44
C LYS A 539 13.97 12.11 -43.77
N ILE A 540 13.31 10.95 -43.62
CA ILE A 540 12.01 10.84 -42.93
C ILE A 540 12.16 11.23 -41.46
N LEU A 541 13.17 10.69 -40.76
CA LEU A 541 13.41 10.99 -39.35
C LEU A 541 13.78 12.47 -39.14
N GLU A 542 14.53 13.08 -40.04
CA GLU A 542 14.89 14.50 -39.98
C GLU A 542 13.66 15.40 -40.16
N SER A 543 12.77 15.07 -41.10
CA SER A 543 11.48 15.74 -41.25
C SER A 543 10.66 15.67 -39.94
N CYS A 544 10.67 14.53 -39.26
CA CYS A 544 10.02 14.37 -37.95
C CYS A 544 10.72 15.16 -36.83
N ARG A 545 12.07 15.14 -36.78
CA ARG A 545 12.89 15.89 -35.81
C ARG A 545 12.58 17.39 -35.90
N HIS A 546 12.41 17.93 -37.10
CA HIS A 546 12.05 19.34 -37.29
C HIS A 546 10.76 19.74 -36.56
N VAL A 547 9.73 18.89 -36.62
CA VAL A 547 8.45 19.09 -35.90
C VAL A 547 8.63 18.96 -34.39
N LEU A 548 9.41 17.98 -33.94
CA LEU A 548 9.63 17.73 -32.52
C LEU A 548 10.47 18.84 -31.86
N ARG A 549 11.49 19.38 -32.55
CA ARG A 549 12.28 20.55 -32.10
C ARG A 549 11.40 21.78 -31.89
N SER A 550 10.46 22.03 -32.81
CA SER A 550 9.54 23.18 -32.75
C SER A 550 8.30 22.95 -31.87
N SER A 551 8.14 21.75 -31.31
CA SER A 551 6.98 21.40 -30.50
C SER A 551 6.93 22.17 -29.16
N GLY A 552 8.06 22.59 -28.60
CA GLY A 552 8.14 23.17 -27.26
C GLY A 552 8.11 22.14 -26.12
N PHE A 553 8.01 20.85 -26.45
CA PHE A 553 8.38 19.76 -25.55
C PHE A 553 9.91 19.63 -25.46
N LEU A 554 10.41 18.98 -24.41
CA LEU A 554 11.83 18.64 -24.30
C LEU A 554 12.15 17.56 -25.34
N PHE A 555 13.05 17.86 -26.27
CA PHE A 555 13.43 16.96 -27.37
C PHE A 555 14.94 17.05 -27.67
N LYS A 556 15.54 15.90 -28.03
CA LYS A 556 16.88 15.78 -28.60
C LYS A 556 16.80 14.90 -29.84
N ASP A 557 17.61 15.17 -30.85
CA ASP A 557 17.57 14.46 -32.15
C ASP A 557 17.76 12.94 -32.01
N GLU A 558 18.60 12.52 -31.07
CA GLU A 558 18.86 11.12 -30.71
C GLU A 558 17.61 10.37 -30.18
N TRP A 559 16.56 11.09 -29.77
CA TRP A 559 15.30 10.51 -29.30
C TRP A 559 14.29 10.24 -30.41
N ALA A 560 14.59 10.66 -31.65
CA ALA A 560 13.87 10.25 -32.86
C ALA A 560 14.74 9.26 -33.64
N ARG A 561 14.51 7.97 -33.42
CA ARG A 561 15.34 6.88 -33.96
C ARG A 561 14.55 5.61 -34.22
N VAL A 562 15.19 4.69 -34.93
CA VAL A 562 14.72 3.31 -35.06
C VAL A 562 15.03 2.53 -33.78
N ILE A 563 14.08 1.73 -33.31
CA ILE A 563 14.25 0.83 -32.16
C ILE A 563 14.57 -0.59 -32.64
N GLN A 564 15.55 -1.23 -32.01
CA GLN A 564 15.89 -2.62 -32.28
C GLN A 564 14.90 -3.56 -31.59
N GLY A 565 14.67 -4.74 -32.18
CA GLY A 565 13.73 -5.72 -31.65
C GLY A 565 14.02 -6.04 -30.18
N GLU A 566 15.26 -6.40 -29.83
CA GLU A 566 15.66 -6.75 -28.46
C GLU A 566 15.39 -5.64 -27.42
N GLU A 567 15.48 -4.37 -27.82
CA GLU A 567 15.18 -3.22 -26.96
C GLU A 567 13.67 -3.10 -26.71
N LYS A 568 12.85 -3.27 -27.76
CA LYS A 568 11.39 -3.30 -27.67
C LYS A 568 10.91 -4.37 -26.67
N GLY A 569 11.51 -5.56 -26.70
CA GLY A 569 11.19 -6.65 -25.78
C GLY A 569 11.47 -6.33 -24.31
N VAL A 570 12.55 -5.60 -24.03
CA VAL A 570 12.81 -5.12 -22.66
C VAL A 570 11.77 -4.11 -22.23
N TYR A 571 11.35 -3.19 -23.10
CA TYR A 571 10.25 -2.29 -22.77
C TYR A 571 8.93 -3.02 -22.55
N THR A 572 8.60 -4.03 -23.36
CA THR A 572 7.43 -4.90 -23.11
C THR A 572 7.53 -5.59 -21.74
N TRP A 573 8.70 -6.15 -21.39
CA TRP A 573 8.95 -6.77 -20.09
C TRP A 573 8.77 -5.81 -18.91
N VAL A 574 9.27 -4.57 -19.04
CA VAL A 574 9.10 -3.53 -18.01
C VAL A 574 7.63 -3.16 -17.86
N ALA A 575 6.90 -2.94 -18.96
CA ALA A 575 5.49 -2.59 -18.92
C ALA A 575 4.64 -3.69 -18.22
N ALA A 576 4.88 -4.95 -18.57
CA ALA A 576 4.17 -6.08 -17.98
C ALA A 576 4.48 -6.25 -16.49
N ASN A 577 5.75 -6.23 -16.08
CA ASN A 577 6.13 -6.39 -14.68
C ASN A 577 5.77 -5.16 -13.82
N TYR A 578 5.71 -3.98 -14.42
CA TYR A 578 5.13 -2.78 -13.80
C TYR A 578 3.64 -3.00 -13.51
N ALA A 579 2.87 -3.45 -14.52
CA ALA A 579 1.44 -3.68 -14.38
C ALA A 579 1.11 -4.81 -13.40
N LEU A 580 2.01 -5.79 -13.25
CA LEU A 580 1.94 -6.88 -12.27
C LEU A 580 2.43 -6.47 -10.86
N GLY A 581 3.04 -5.29 -10.70
CA GLY A 581 3.58 -4.81 -9.42
C GLY A 581 4.83 -5.56 -8.95
N MET A 582 5.59 -6.17 -9.87
CA MET A 582 6.78 -6.99 -9.57
C MET A 582 8.10 -6.22 -9.63
N LEU A 583 8.12 -5.02 -10.22
CA LEU A 583 9.34 -4.18 -10.27
C LEU A 583 9.70 -3.64 -8.87
N GLY A 584 10.99 -3.42 -8.60
CA GLY A 584 11.52 -3.02 -7.29
C GLY A 584 11.63 -4.14 -6.24
N GLY A 585 11.18 -5.36 -6.55
CA GLY A 585 11.32 -6.58 -5.73
C GLY A 585 12.49 -7.47 -6.17
N ASP A 586 12.41 -8.78 -5.89
CA ASP A 586 13.41 -9.76 -6.33
C ASP A 586 13.34 -9.94 -7.87
N PRO A 587 14.46 -9.72 -8.61
CA PRO A 587 14.52 -9.96 -10.05
C PRO A 587 14.05 -11.35 -10.49
N LEU A 588 14.25 -12.40 -9.67
CA LEU A 588 13.89 -13.77 -10.04
C LEU A 588 12.41 -14.09 -9.86
N GLU A 589 11.65 -13.24 -9.16
CA GLU A 589 10.20 -13.39 -9.02
C GLU A 589 9.42 -12.73 -10.16
N THR A 590 10.11 -11.98 -11.02
CA THR A 590 9.51 -11.30 -12.18
C THR A 590 8.98 -12.28 -13.23
N THR A 591 8.00 -11.81 -14.00
CA THR A 591 7.37 -12.58 -15.07
C THR A 591 8.13 -12.39 -16.38
N GLY A 592 8.57 -13.48 -17.00
CA GLY A 592 9.14 -13.45 -18.36
C GLY A 592 8.05 -13.25 -19.41
N ILE A 593 8.38 -12.61 -20.53
CA ILE A 593 7.47 -12.26 -21.61
C ILE A 593 7.84 -13.03 -22.88
N VAL A 594 6.83 -13.59 -23.53
CA VAL A 594 6.92 -14.13 -24.89
C VAL A 594 5.87 -13.41 -25.74
N GLU A 595 6.33 -12.62 -26.70
CA GLU A 595 5.49 -11.81 -27.60
C GLU A 595 5.55 -12.40 -29.01
N LEU A 596 4.41 -12.91 -29.49
CA LEU A 596 4.27 -13.48 -30.84
C LEU A 596 3.62 -12.45 -31.77
N GLY A 597 4.42 -11.84 -32.65
CA GLY A 597 3.94 -10.94 -33.69
C GLY A 597 3.63 -11.65 -35.01
N GLY A 598 3.25 -10.88 -36.03
CA GLY A 598 3.00 -11.40 -37.38
C GLY A 598 4.26 -11.88 -38.09
N THR A 599 5.37 -11.15 -37.96
CA THR A 599 6.63 -11.43 -38.69
C THR A 599 7.75 -12.00 -37.81
N SER A 600 7.73 -11.77 -36.49
CA SER A 600 8.76 -12.26 -35.56
C SER A 600 8.22 -12.71 -34.21
N LEU A 601 9.06 -13.45 -33.48
CA LEU A 601 8.83 -13.86 -32.09
C LEU A 601 9.86 -13.18 -31.18
N GLN A 602 9.43 -12.68 -30.04
CA GLN A 602 10.28 -12.03 -29.06
C GLN A 602 10.18 -12.72 -27.70
N VAL A 603 11.34 -12.96 -27.06
CA VAL A 603 11.43 -13.59 -25.74
C VAL A 603 12.30 -12.73 -24.82
N THR A 604 11.77 -12.37 -23.64
CA THR A 604 12.46 -11.53 -22.66
C THR A 604 12.23 -12.00 -21.23
N PHE A 605 13.28 -12.19 -20.43
CA PHE A 605 13.16 -12.59 -19.01
C PHE A 605 14.36 -12.14 -18.16
N ALA A 606 14.18 -12.13 -16.84
CA ALA A 606 15.25 -11.86 -15.89
C ALA A 606 16.05 -13.14 -15.57
N ALA A 607 17.38 -13.03 -15.63
CA ALA A 607 18.33 -14.10 -15.33
C ALA A 607 19.07 -13.83 -14.00
N LYS A 608 19.48 -14.90 -13.32
CA LYS A 608 20.21 -14.82 -12.04
C LYS A 608 21.60 -14.21 -12.20
N GLU A 609 22.28 -14.58 -13.27
CA GLU A 609 23.63 -14.10 -13.59
C GLU A 609 23.65 -13.42 -14.97
N LYS A 610 24.63 -12.53 -15.17
CA LYS A 610 24.84 -11.87 -16.46
C LYS A 610 25.35 -12.91 -17.45
N LEU A 611 24.53 -13.22 -18.46
CA LEU A 611 24.93 -14.11 -19.54
C LEU A 611 25.94 -13.38 -20.45
N GLU A 612 27.09 -14.01 -20.73
CA GLU A 612 28.10 -13.48 -21.67
C GLU A 612 27.65 -13.63 -23.13
N VAL A 613 26.47 -13.12 -23.46
CA VAL A 613 25.87 -13.17 -24.79
C VAL A 613 25.44 -11.75 -25.17
N GLN A 614 25.58 -11.38 -26.45
CA GLN A 614 25.18 -10.05 -26.98
C GLN A 614 23.72 -9.67 -26.69
N SER A 615 22.87 -10.63 -26.32
CA SER A 615 21.45 -10.47 -26.00
C SER A 615 21.13 -10.24 -24.52
N SER A 616 22.15 -10.06 -23.67
CA SER A 616 22.00 -9.73 -22.24
C SER A 616 22.23 -8.25 -21.99
N GLN A 617 21.27 -7.58 -21.35
CA GLN A 617 21.41 -6.18 -20.92
C GLN A 617 21.08 -6.03 -19.44
N VAL A 618 21.81 -5.14 -18.76
CA VAL A 618 21.55 -4.80 -17.36
C VAL A 618 20.81 -3.47 -17.33
N ILE A 619 19.62 -3.46 -16.75
CA ILE A 619 18.88 -2.22 -16.51
C ILE A 619 18.71 -2.01 -15.01
N GLN A 620 18.87 -0.77 -14.57
CA GLN A 620 18.61 -0.40 -13.19
C GLN A 620 17.27 0.31 -13.10
N LEU A 621 16.31 -0.31 -12.42
CA LEU A 621 14.97 0.24 -12.20
C LEU A 621 14.69 0.28 -10.71
N PHE A 622 14.27 1.44 -10.22
CA PHE A 622 13.86 1.64 -8.82
C PHE A 622 14.90 1.18 -7.76
N GLY A 623 16.19 1.22 -8.11
CA GLY A 623 17.30 0.83 -7.24
C GLY A 623 17.62 -0.67 -7.24
N VAL A 624 17.03 -1.44 -8.15
CA VAL A 624 17.32 -2.86 -8.37
C VAL A 624 17.92 -3.05 -9.76
N ASP A 625 18.97 -3.86 -9.85
CA ASP A 625 19.62 -4.23 -11.11
C ASP A 625 18.96 -5.50 -11.65
N TYR A 626 18.43 -5.41 -12.87
CA TYR A 626 17.82 -6.51 -13.60
C TYR A 626 18.74 -6.96 -14.73
N ASN A 627 19.21 -8.21 -14.65
CA ASN A 627 19.92 -8.86 -15.75
C ASN A 627 18.89 -9.44 -16.71
N LEU A 628 18.56 -8.72 -17.78
CA LEU A 628 17.54 -9.14 -18.75
C LEU A 628 18.17 -9.81 -19.97
N PHE A 629 17.70 -11.01 -20.28
CA PHE A 629 17.91 -11.62 -21.58
C PHE A 629 16.77 -11.21 -22.50
N SER A 630 17.07 -10.70 -23.70
CA SER A 630 16.06 -10.36 -24.71
C SER A 630 16.54 -10.79 -26.09
N LYS A 631 15.72 -11.57 -26.80
CA LYS A 631 16.04 -12.04 -28.16
C LYS A 631 14.84 -11.92 -29.08
N ASN A 632 15.08 -11.38 -30.28
CA ASN A 632 14.13 -11.38 -31.40
C ASN A 632 14.46 -12.51 -32.38
N PHE A 633 13.43 -13.20 -32.86
CA PHE A 633 13.50 -14.29 -33.83
C PHE A 633 12.69 -13.91 -35.08
N PRO A 634 13.32 -13.30 -36.10
CA PRO A 634 12.67 -12.98 -37.37
C PRO A 634 12.14 -14.24 -38.08
N GLN A 635 11.02 -14.14 -38.79
CA GLN A 635 10.33 -15.23 -39.52
C GLN A 635 9.67 -16.30 -38.64
N TYR A 636 9.76 -16.20 -37.31
CA TYR A 636 9.01 -17.06 -36.38
C TYR A 636 7.63 -16.47 -36.02
N GLY A 637 7.27 -15.33 -36.60
CA GLY A 637 5.94 -14.74 -36.44
C GLY A 637 4.84 -15.58 -37.07
N GLN A 638 3.61 -15.31 -36.65
CA GLN A 638 2.44 -16.10 -37.03
C GLN A 638 2.08 -15.98 -38.51
N ASP A 639 2.08 -14.77 -39.08
CA ASP A 639 1.78 -14.58 -40.51
C ASP A 639 2.90 -15.16 -41.39
N ALA A 640 4.16 -15.00 -40.99
CA ALA A 640 5.29 -15.61 -41.70
C ALA A 640 5.20 -17.15 -41.70
N GLY A 641 4.78 -17.74 -40.57
CA GLY A 641 4.53 -19.17 -40.46
C GLY A 641 3.35 -19.62 -41.34
N TRP A 642 2.26 -18.85 -41.33
CA TRP A 642 1.08 -19.10 -42.16
C TRP A 642 1.43 -19.07 -43.64
N GLU A 643 2.05 -17.99 -44.12
CA GLU A 643 2.46 -17.83 -45.51
C GLU A 643 3.38 -18.96 -45.96
N SER A 644 4.36 -19.34 -45.13
CA SER A 644 5.28 -20.43 -45.48
C SER A 644 4.60 -21.79 -45.60
N ILE A 645 3.64 -22.10 -44.72
CA ILE A 645 2.89 -23.37 -44.80
C ILE A 645 1.89 -23.33 -45.96
N TYR A 646 1.28 -22.17 -46.19
CA TYR A 646 0.38 -21.94 -47.30
C TYR A 646 1.08 -22.10 -48.66
N GLU A 647 2.26 -21.51 -48.84
CA GLU A 647 3.10 -21.67 -50.04
C GLU A 647 3.57 -23.12 -50.23
N LEU A 648 3.88 -23.82 -49.14
CA LEU A 648 4.32 -25.21 -49.20
C LEU A 648 3.22 -26.12 -49.76
N HIS A 649 1.97 -25.92 -49.35
CA HIS A 649 0.83 -26.65 -49.93
C HIS A 649 0.58 -26.26 -51.38
N ASN A 650 0.73 -24.97 -51.74
CA ASN A 650 0.66 -24.51 -53.14
C ASN A 650 1.68 -25.25 -54.03
N SER A 651 2.93 -25.38 -53.57
CA SER A 651 3.98 -26.10 -54.31
C SER A 651 3.71 -27.62 -54.44
N ARG A 652 3.11 -28.26 -53.43
CA ARG A 652 2.80 -29.70 -53.44
C ARG A 652 1.65 -30.06 -54.36
N GLU A 653 0.61 -29.22 -54.44
CA GLU A 653 -0.51 -29.43 -55.38
C GLU A 653 -0.06 -29.28 -56.84
N LEU A 654 0.80 -28.31 -57.14
CA LEU A 654 1.42 -28.15 -58.46
C LEU A 654 2.24 -29.38 -58.90
N ILE A 655 2.90 -30.07 -57.96
CA ILE A 655 3.68 -31.29 -58.23
C ILE A 655 2.77 -32.53 -58.39
N SER A 656 1.71 -32.65 -57.58
CA SER A 656 0.75 -33.76 -57.62
C SER A 656 0.00 -33.87 -58.95
N PHE A 657 -0.26 -32.74 -59.62
CA PHE A 657 -0.86 -32.72 -60.97
C PHE A 657 0.04 -33.34 -62.07
N SER A 658 1.35 -33.47 -61.84
CA SER A 658 2.28 -34.09 -62.81
C SER A 658 2.34 -35.63 -62.71
N ASN A 659 1.89 -36.22 -61.59
CA ASN A 659 1.93 -37.65 -61.33
C ASN A 659 0.55 -38.17 -60.88
N THR A 660 -0.20 -38.77 -61.81
CA THR A 660 -1.60 -39.24 -61.63
C THR A 660 -1.84 -40.40 -60.64
N ARG A 661 -1.03 -40.57 -59.59
CA ARG A 661 -1.21 -41.66 -58.61
C ARG A 661 -0.98 -41.32 -57.13
N GLU A 662 -0.66 -40.09 -56.75
CA GLU A 662 -0.58 -39.72 -55.32
C GLU A 662 -1.90 -39.11 -54.82
N LYS A 663 -2.37 -39.60 -53.65
CA LYS A 663 -3.54 -39.07 -52.94
C LYS A 663 -3.41 -37.55 -52.80
N ILE A 664 -4.41 -36.80 -53.26
CA ILE A 664 -4.50 -35.35 -53.05
C ILE A 664 -4.50 -35.09 -51.53
N VAL A 665 -3.45 -34.44 -51.02
CA VAL A 665 -3.28 -34.16 -49.60
C VAL A 665 -3.98 -32.84 -49.30
N GLY A 666 -5.14 -32.90 -48.63
CA GLY A 666 -5.86 -31.71 -48.24
C GLY A 666 -5.17 -30.92 -47.13
N ASN A 667 -5.39 -29.60 -47.08
CA ASN A 667 -4.74 -28.70 -46.13
C ASN A 667 -5.30 -28.92 -44.70
N PRO A 668 -4.50 -29.39 -43.73
CA PRO A 668 -4.96 -29.68 -42.38
C PRO A 668 -5.12 -28.43 -41.51
N CYS A 669 -4.50 -27.30 -41.91
CA CYS A 669 -4.49 -26.04 -41.16
C CYS A 669 -5.65 -25.11 -41.51
N VAL A 670 -6.45 -25.45 -42.52
CA VAL A 670 -7.68 -24.74 -42.90
C VAL A 670 -8.88 -25.50 -42.33
N PRO A 671 -9.85 -24.82 -41.68
CA PRO A 671 -11.02 -25.47 -41.08
C PRO A 671 -11.84 -26.28 -42.08
N ARG A 672 -12.47 -27.34 -41.59
CA ARG A 672 -13.26 -28.27 -42.42
C ARG A 672 -14.43 -27.55 -43.10
N GLY A 673 -14.61 -27.80 -44.40
CA GLY A 673 -15.78 -27.29 -45.14
C GLY A 673 -15.66 -25.86 -45.68
N TYR A 674 -14.53 -25.18 -45.49
CA TYR A 674 -14.26 -23.89 -46.11
C TYR A 674 -14.27 -23.98 -47.65
N LYS A 675 -14.90 -23.01 -48.32
CA LYS A 675 -14.93 -22.86 -49.78
C LYS A 675 -14.64 -21.41 -50.15
N LEU A 676 -13.83 -21.19 -51.18
CA LEU A 676 -13.49 -19.85 -51.64
C LEU A 676 -14.68 -19.13 -52.29
N PRO A 677 -14.72 -17.78 -52.24
CA PRO A 677 -15.68 -16.96 -52.99
C PRO A 677 -15.54 -17.13 -54.51
N GLU A 678 -16.65 -17.06 -55.26
CA GLU A 678 -16.70 -17.31 -56.72
C GLU A 678 -15.82 -16.36 -57.57
N ASN A 679 -15.39 -15.22 -57.04
CA ASN A 679 -14.55 -14.22 -57.71
C ASN A 679 -13.02 -14.42 -57.52
N ALA A 680 -12.58 -15.49 -56.87
CA ALA A 680 -11.15 -15.78 -56.70
C ALA A 680 -10.51 -16.32 -58.01
N SER A 681 -9.21 -16.06 -58.21
CA SER A 681 -8.46 -16.57 -59.38
C SER A 681 -8.51 -18.10 -59.47
N ASP A 682 -8.42 -18.68 -60.67
CA ASP A 682 -8.51 -20.14 -60.86
C ASP A 682 -7.39 -20.91 -60.13
N SER A 683 -6.24 -20.26 -59.87
CA SER A 683 -5.18 -20.76 -58.99
C SER A 683 -5.63 -20.84 -57.53
N ALA A 684 -6.30 -19.80 -57.01
CA ALA A 684 -6.92 -19.82 -55.68
C ALA A 684 -8.04 -20.86 -55.58
N LYS A 685 -8.88 -21.02 -56.62
CA LYS A 685 -9.96 -22.03 -56.62
C LYS A 685 -9.48 -23.48 -56.55
N LEU A 686 -8.29 -23.81 -57.06
CA LEU A 686 -7.68 -25.13 -56.90
C LEU A 686 -7.23 -25.39 -55.44
N LEU A 687 -6.73 -24.36 -54.75
CA LEU A 687 -6.04 -24.37 -53.45
C LEU A 687 -6.89 -24.76 -52.21
N VAL A 688 -8.23 -24.69 -52.31
CA VAL A 688 -9.17 -24.92 -51.18
C VAL A 688 -10.07 -26.13 -51.45
N SER A 689 -9.80 -26.88 -52.53
CA SER A 689 -10.65 -28.01 -52.93
C SER A 689 -10.75 -29.08 -51.83
N HIS A 690 -9.77 -29.20 -50.93
CA HIS A 690 -9.76 -30.16 -49.81
C HIS A 690 -9.32 -29.54 -48.46
N ALA A 691 -10.11 -28.62 -47.88
CA ALA A 691 -9.92 -28.20 -46.49
C ALA A 691 -10.32 -29.32 -45.51
N VAL A 692 -9.35 -29.90 -44.80
CA VAL A 692 -9.55 -31.11 -43.98
C VAL A 692 -9.80 -30.79 -42.51
N GLY A 693 -9.22 -29.71 -41.99
CA GLY A 693 -9.41 -29.32 -40.59
C GLY A 693 -8.90 -30.37 -39.60
N ASN A 694 -7.59 -30.55 -39.50
CA ASN A 694 -6.97 -31.53 -38.59
C ASN A 694 -5.86 -30.87 -37.76
N PHE A 695 -6.19 -30.58 -36.51
CA PHE A 695 -5.29 -29.88 -35.59
C PHE A 695 -3.95 -30.60 -35.38
N SER A 696 -3.96 -31.92 -35.18
CA SER A 696 -2.72 -32.69 -34.94
C SER A 696 -1.80 -32.72 -36.16
N ALA A 697 -2.37 -32.86 -37.36
CA ALA A 697 -1.62 -32.78 -38.61
C ALA A 697 -1.08 -31.36 -38.83
N CYS A 698 -1.89 -30.33 -38.60
CA CYS A 698 -1.47 -28.93 -38.71
C CYS A 698 -0.33 -28.59 -37.72
N ARG A 699 -0.43 -29.03 -36.47
CA ARG A 699 0.64 -28.84 -35.45
C ARG A 699 1.94 -29.50 -35.88
N SER A 700 1.87 -30.68 -36.49
CA SER A 700 3.05 -31.39 -37.00
C SER A 700 3.73 -30.61 -38.14
N GLU A 701 2.94 -30.02 -39.04
CA GLU A 701 3.46 -29.17 -40.12
C GLU A 701 4.04 -27.85 -39.60
N ALA A 702 3.37 -27.23 -38.63
CA ALA A 702 3.86 -26.06 -37.91
C ALA A 702 5.20 -26.34 -37.22
N LEU A 703 5.32 -27.46 -36.49
CA LEU A 703 6.56 -27.87 -35.85
C LEU A 703 7.67 -28.09 -36.89
N ALA A 704 7.37 -28.73 -38.02
CA ALA A 704 8.33 -28.94 -39.10
C ALA A 704 8.79 -27.62 -39.74
N HIS A 705 7.91 -26.61 -39.82
CA HIS A 705 8.28 -25.26 -40.24
C HIS A 705 9.23 -24.61 -39.23
N VAL A 706 8.88 -24.61 -37.94
CA VAL A 706 9.71 -24.05 -36.86
C VAL A 706 11.10 -24.70 -36.88
N GLN A 707 11.19 -26.02 -37.06
CA GLN A 707 12.45 -26.75 -37.19
C GLN A 707 13.23 -26.40 -38.46
N ARG A 708 12.56 -26.18 -39.60
CA ARG A 708 13.23 -25.78 -40.87
C ARG A 708 13.87 -24.39 -40.76
N GLN A 709 13.22 -23.46 -40.07
CA GLN A 709 13.80 -22.13 -39.86
C GLN A 709 15.04 -22.15 -38.97
N GLN A 710 15.18 -23.15 -38.09
CA GLN A 710 16.41 -23.36 -37.32
C GLN A 710 17.63 -23.68 -38.22
N GLY A 711 17.41 -24.22 -39.42
CA GLY A 711 18.46 -24.69 -40.34
C GLY A 711 18.98 -23.66 -41.36
N LYS A 712 18.35 -22.49 -41.52
CA LYS A 712 18.65 -21.51 -42.59
C LYS A 712 19.57 -20.34 -42.20
N CYS A 713 20.03 -20.26 -40.96
CA CYS A 713 20.71 -19.05 -40.51
C CYS A 713 22.18 -18.94 -40.96
N MET A 714 22.53 -17.77 -41.52
CA MET A 714 23.78 -17.53 -42.25
C MET A 714 24.95 -16.96 -41.42
N HIS A 715 24.76 -16.61 -40.15
CA HIS A 715 25.85 -16.14 -39.27
C HIS A 715 25.85 -16.88 -37.93
N ALA A 716 26.98 -17.46 -37.55
CA ALA A 716 27.16 -18.08 -36.24
C ALA A 716 27.07 -17.02 -35.11
N PRO A 717 26.49 -17.34 -33.92
CA PRO A 717 25.96 -18.63 -33.52
C PRO A 717 24.50 -18.79 -33.96
N CYS A 718 24.32 -19.63 -34.96
CA CYS A 718 23.03 -20.03 -35.45
C CYS A 718 23.00 -21.54 -35.59
N LYS A 719 22.84 -22.16 -34.43
CA LYS A 719 21.84 -23.19 -34.32
C LYS A 719 20.81 -22.58 -33.35
N ILE A 720 19.56 -23.03 -33.33
CA ILE A 720 18.97 -23.21 -31.99
C ILE A 720 19.79 -24.34 -31.40
N VAL A 721 21.00 -24.01 -30.91
CA VAL A 721 21.89 -25.03 -30.43
C VAL A 721 21.24 -25.46 -29.15
N SER A 722 21.03 -26.76 -29.04
CA SER A 722 21.18 -27.54 -27.83
C SER A 722 22.52 -27.30 -27.07
N SER A 723 23.08 -26.09 -27.14
CA SER A 723 24.24 -25.57 -26.43
C SER A 723 24.07 -24.10 -26.01
N VAL A 724 22.91 -23.49 -26.23
CA VAL A 724 22.26 -22.82 -25.10
C VAL A 724 21.18 -23.81 -24.69
N PRO A 725 21.49 -24.73 -23.78
CA PRO A 725 20.46 -25.63 -23.34
C PRO A 725 19.34 -24.76 -22.76
N PHE A 726 18.09 -25.07 -23.15
CA PHE A 726 16.95 -24.79 -22.28
C PHE A 726 17.04 -25.63 -20.98
N GLU A 727 18.17 -26.28 -20.69
CA GLU A 727 18.69 -26.37 -19.32
C GLU A 727 19.32 -25.02 -18.96
N LEU A 728 18.51 -24.13 -18.40
CA LEU A 728 18.81 -23.43 -17.15
C LEU A 728 20.25 -23.65 -16.63
N GLY A 729 21.22 -22.98 -17.26
CA GLY A 729 22.63 -23.13 -16.94
C GLY A 729 22.90 -22.55 -15.56
N GLY A 730 22.96 -23.43 -14.55
CA GLY A 730 23.40 -23.08 -13.20
C GLY A 730 22.34 -22.47 -12.28
N GLU A 731 21.07 -22.88 -12.42
CA GLU A 731 19.96 -22.85 -11.46
C GLU A 731 18.64 -22.48 -12.15
N PRO A 732 17.51 -23.08 -11.74
CA PRO A 732 16.24 -22.89 -12.40
C PRO A 732 15.73 -21.45 -12.25
N VAL A 733 15.69 -20.69 -13.35
CA VAL A 733 14.67 -19.67 -13.54
C VAL A 733 13.35 -20.39 -13.35
N THR A 734 12.58 -19.96 -12.35
CA THR A 734 11.28 -20.55 -12.07
C THR A 734 10.41 -20.30 -13.30
N THR A 735 10.14 -21.35 -14.10
CA THR A 735 9.19 -21.32 -15.24
C THR A 735 7.75 -21.02 -14.79
N ASN A 736 7.56 -20.60 -13.54
CA ASN A 736 6.31 -20.41 -12.85
C ASN A 736 5.61 -19.11 -13.25
N ASN A 737 6.30 -18.18 -13.91
CA ASN A 737 5.79 -16.84 -14.25
C ASN A 737 6.16 -16.47 -15.70
N LEU A 738 5.44 -17.00 -16.71
CA LEU A 738 5.61 -16.59 -18.12
C LEU A 738 4.29 -16.02 -18.65
N LEU A 739 4.29 -14.76 -19.09
CA LEU A 739 3.16 -14.13 -19.75
C LEU A 739 3.34 -14.21 -21.26
N PHE A 740 2.29 -14.64 -21.96
CA PHE A 740 2.28 -14.73 -23.40
C PHE A 740 1.27 -13.74 -23.98
N THR A 741 1.70 -12.91 -24.92
CA THR A 741 0.81 -11.95 -25.56
C THR A 741 0.48 -12.44 -26.97
N SER A 742 -0.81 -12.67 -27.22
CA SER A 742 -1.34 -12.87 -28.58
C SER A 742 -2.66 -12.12 -28.69
N GLU A 743 -2.64 -11.02 -29.45
CA GLU A 743 -3.80 -10.16 -29.67
C GLU A 743 -4.96 -10.90 -30.37
N ILE A 744 -4.61 -11.90 -31.19
CA ILE A 744 -5.53 -12.47 -32.18
C ILE A 744 -6.48 -13.51 -31.54
N PHE A 745 -6.06 -14.22 -30.50
CA PHE A 745 -6.84 -15.33 -29.94
C PHE A 745 -8.01 -14.95 -29.03
N GLY A 746 -8.07 -13.72 -28.52
CA GLY A 746 -9.16 -13.31 -27.61
C GLY A 746 -9.32 -14.18 -26.35
N LEU A 747 -8.36 -15.05 -26.06
CA LEU A 747 -8.39 -15.99 -24.94
C LEU A 747 -7.97 -15.24 -23.67
N VAL A 748 -8.88 -14.47 -23.06
CA VAL A 748 -8.58 -13.70 -21.85
C VAL A 748 -9.64 -13.96 -20.76
N PRO A 749 -9.26 -14.16 -19.47
CA PRO A 749 -7.90 -14.29 -18.93
C PRO A 749 -7.60 -15.67 -18.33
N MET A 750 -6.47 -16.25 -18.77
CA MET A 750 -5.83 -17.51 -18.33
C MET A 750 -6.50 -18.81 -18.77
N ILE A 751 -5.92 -19.41 -19.80
CA ILE A 751 -6.24 -20.74 -20.33
C ILE A 751 -4.92 -21.51 -20.41
N SER A 752 -4.88 -22.73 -19.89
CA SER A 752 -3.72 -23.63 -19.97
C SER A 752 -3.42 -24.01 -21.42
N LEU A 753 -2.19 -24.41 -21.74
CA LEU A 753 -1.86 -24.90 -23.08
C LEU A 753 -2.71 -26.13 -23.48
N ILE A 754 -3.13 -26.94 -22.50
CA ILE A 754 -4.10 -28.04 -22.72
C ILE A 754 -5.44 -27.52 -23.21
N GLU A 755 -5.97 -26.47 -22.58
CA GLU A 755 -7.26 -25.90 -22.97
C GLU A 755 -7.16 -25.17 -24.32
N LEU A 756 -6.01 -24.54 -24.63
CA LEU A 756 -5.72 -24.00 -25.96
C LEU A 756 -5.71 -25.11 -27.02
N GLU A 757 -5.03 -26.23 -26.75
CA GLU A 757 -5.01 -27.38 -27.67
C GLU A 757 -6.40 -27.99 -27.86
N ALA A 758 -7.18 -28.11 -26.79
CA ALA A 758 -8.55 -28.61 -26.85
C ALA A 758 -9.45 -27.67 -27.68
N ALA A 759 -9.35 -26.36 -27.47
CA ALA A 759 -10.08 -25.35 -28.23
C ALA A 759 -9.65 -25.33 -29.70
N GLY A 760 -8.34 -25.37 -29.97
CA GLY A 760 -7.81 -25.44 -31.34
C GLY A 760 -8.23 -26.70 -32.07
N LYS A 761 -8.27 -27.84 -31.37
CA LYS A 761 -8.77 -29.11 -31.93
C LYS A 761 -10.25 -29.00 -32.32
N HIS A 762 -11.08 -28.50 -31.42
CA HIS A 762 -12.50 -28.30 -31.69
C HIS A 762 -12.71 -27.33 -32.86
N TYR A 763 -11.99 -26.21 -32.87
CA TYR A 763 -12.08 -25.20 -33.93
C TYR A 763 -11.66 -25.72 -35.30
N CYS A 764 -10.56 -26.47 -35.38
CA CYS A 764 -10.09 -27.04 -36.64
C CYS A 764 -11.05 -28.10 -37.20
N GLU A 765 -11.63 -28.93 -36.35
CA GLU A 765 -12.45 -30.09 -36.74
C GLU A 765 -13.94 -29.74 -36.99
N ASP A 766 -14.38 -28.55 -36.55
CA ASP A 766 -15.73 -28.02 -36.76
C ASP A 766 -15.98 -27.57 -38.21
N ASP A 767 -17.26 -27.56 -38.61
CA ASP A 767 -17.68 -27.14 -39.95
C ASP A 767 -17.65 -25.60 -40.09
N TRP A 768 -17.11 -25.12 -41.22
CA TRP A 768 -16.96 -23.70 -41.52
C TRP A 768 -18.26 -22.90 -41.38
N PHE A 769 -19.42 -23.48 -41.73
CA PHE A 769 -20.71 -22.78 -41.59
C PHE A 769 -21.01 -22.47 -40.12
N THR A 770 -20.71 -23.41 -39.23
CA THR A 770 -20.87 -23.24 -37.78
C THR A 770 -19.93 -22.17 -37.25
N LEU A 771 -18.65 -22.20 -37.64
CA LEU A 771 -17.66 -21.20 -37.23
C LEU A 771 -18.06 -19.78 -37.66
N LYS A 772 -18.52 -19.62 -38.90
CA LYS A 772 -18.99 -18.34 -39.44
C LYS A 772 -20.23 -17.81 -38.70
N SER A 773 -21.13 -18.70 -38.29
CA SER A 773 -22.31 -18.32 -37.50
C SER A 773 -21.97 -17.88 -36.08
N GLN A 774 -20.96 -18.50 -35.46
CA GLN A 774 -20.50 -18.19 -34.10
C GLN A 774 -19.65 -16.92 -34.05
N HIS A 775 -18.96 -16.56 -35.15
CA HIS A 775 -18.02 -15.45 -35.22
C HIS A 775 -18.37 -14.41 -36.31
N HIS A 776 -19.63 -13.97 -36.36
CA HIS A 776 -20.16 -13.07 -37.40
C HIS A 776 -19.47 -11.70 -37.52
N SER A 777 -18.63 -11.31 -36.55
CA SER A 777 -17.94 -10.00 -36.49
C SER A 777 -16.49 -10.04 -36.99
N VAL A 778 -15.98 -11.21 -37.37
CA VAL A 778 -14.59 -11.41 -37.83
C VAL A 778 -14.58 -11.58 -39.35
N ASP A 779 -13.59 -11.02 -40.02
CA ASP A 779 -13.42 -11.20 -41.47
C ASP A 779 -13.11 -12.67 -41.82
N ASP A 780 -13.65 -13.15 -42.93
CA ASP A 780 -13.49 -14.54 -43.37
C ASP A 780 -11.98 -14.92 -43.52
N LEU A 781 -11.11 -13.98 -43.90
CA LEU A 781 -9.67 -14.18 -44.06
C LEU A 781 -8.91 -14.30 -42.74
N ASP A 782 -9.42 -13.69 -41.68
CA ASP A 782 -8.85 -13.83 -40.34
C ASP A 782 -9.39 -15.09 -39.66
N LEU A 783 -10.69 -15.37 -39.87
CA LEU A 783 -11.37 -16.53 -39.32
C LEU A 783 -10.74 -17.86 -39.77
N LEU A 784 -10.24 -17.92 -41.01
CA LEU A 784 -9.57 -19.12 -41.54
C LEU A 784 -8.21 -19.40 -40.88
N LYS A 785 -7.53 -18.39 -40.35
CA LYS A 785 -6.18 -18.52 -39.79
C LYS A 785 -6.19 -19.14 -38.39
N TYR A 786 -7.31 -19.08 -37.64
CA TYR A 786 -7.36 -19.52 -36.24
C TYR A 786 -6.99 -20.98 -35.99
N CYS A 787 -7.34 -21.89 -36.92
CA CYS A 787 -6.93 -23.30 -36.83
C CYS A 787 -5.40 -23.42 -36.86
N PHE A 788 -4.76 -22.86 -37.90
CA PHE A 788 -3.30 -22.78 -37.97
C PHE A 788 -2.69 -22.12 -36.74
N SER A 789 -3.22 -20.95 -36.39
CA SER A 789 -2.67 -20.10 -35.36
C SER A 789 -2.63 -20.82 -34.00
N SER A 790 -3.64 -21.65 -33.68
CA SER A 790 -3.71 -22.41 -32.42
C SER A 790 -2.72 -23.57 -32.42
N ALA A 791 -2.61 -24.28 -33.54
CA ALA A 791 -1.65 -25.36 -33.73
C ALA A 791 -0.20 -24.86 -33.73
N TYR A 792 0.04 -23.69 -34.33
CA TYR A 792 1.34 -23.03 -34.38
C TYR A 792 1.81 -22.59 -33.00
N MET A 793 0.92 -21.99 -32.19
CA MET A 793 1.26 -21.63 -30.80
C MET A 793 1.57 -22.87 -29.96
N ALA A 794 0.83 -23.97 -30.09
CA ALA A 794 1.14 -25.22 -29.38
C ALA A 794 2.51 -25.78 -29.79
N ALA A 795 2.82 -25.81 -31.09
CA ALA A 795 4.13 -26.25 -31.61
C ALA A 795 5.29 -25.34 -31.14
N LEU A 796 5.04 -24.04 -31.06
CA LEU A 796 6.06 -23.09 -30.65
C LEU A 796 6.31 -23.14 -29.13
N LEU A 797 5.25 -23.07 -28.33
CA LEU A 797 5.35 -22.95 -26.88
C LEU A 797 5.70 -24.27 -26.19
N HIS A 798 5.03 -25.36 -26.55
CA HIS A 798 5.29 -26.66 -25.94
C HIS A 798 6.45 -27.38 -26.62
N ASP A 799 6.36 -27.59 -27.94
CA ASP A 799 7.28 -28.48 -28.63
C ASP A 799 8.67 -27.84 -28.82
N SER A 800 8.73 -26.51 -28.99
CA SER A 800 9.98 -25.77 -29.24
C SER A 800 10.54 -25.11 -27.98
N LEU A 801 9.72 -24.35 -27.23
CA LEU A 801 10.15 -23.65 -25.99
C LEU A 801 10.04 -24.51 -24.71
N LYS A 802 9.56 -25.75 -24.80
CA LYS A 802 9.49 -26.73 -23.69
C LYS A 802 8.66 -26.28 -22.49
N ILE A 803 7.63 -25.46 -22.71
CA ILE A 803 6.69 -25.05 -21.66
C ILE A 803 5.73 -26.22 -21.34
N PRO A 804 5.57 -26.64 -20.08
CA PRO A 804 4.67 -27.75 -19.71
C PRO A 804 3.20 -27.48 -20.07
N LEU A 805 2.48 -28.51 -20.52
CA LEU A 805 1.09 -28.42 -20.99
C LEU A 805 0.09 -28.10 -19.86
N ASP A 806 0.31 -28.69 -18.68
CA ASP A 806 -0.58 -28.68 -17.50
C ASP A 806 -0.49 -27.39 -16.66
N LYS A 807 0.40 -26.48 -17.03
CA LYS A 807 0.73 -25.32 -16.20
C LYS A 807 -0.23 -24.15 -16.47
N ARG A 808 -0.94 -23.73 -15.43
CA ARG A 808 -1.82 -22.52 -15.42
C ARG A 808 -1.05 -21.19 -15.38
N SER A 809 0.28 -21.21 -15.53
CA SER A 809 1.12 -20.01 -15.45
C SER A 809 1.24 -19.23 -16.76
N VAL A 810 0.56 -19.64 -17.84
CA VAL A 810 0.54 -18.93 -19.12
C VAL A 810 -0.67 -18.00 -19.14
N GLY A 811 -0.43 -16.72 -18.84
CA GLY A 811 -1.45 -15.68 -18.98
C GLY A 811 -1.43 -15.12 -20.39
N PHE A 812 -2.57 -15.19 -21.08
CA PHE A 812 -2.83 -14.43 -22.30
C PHE A 812 -3.50 -13.13 -21.89
N THR A 813 -2.84 -11.98 -22.07
CA THR A 813 -3.49 -10.68 -21.84
C THR A 813 -2.82 -9.52 -22.56
N ASN A 814 -3.63 -8.56 -23.02
CA ASN A 814 -3.17 -7.25 -23.50
C ASN A 814 -3.31 -6.16 -22.42
N HIS A 815 -3.89 -6.49 -21.25
CA HIS A 815 -4.15 -5.57 -20.14
C HIS A 815 -4.01 -6.27 -18.79
N THR A 816 -3.42 -5.61 -17.80
CA THR A 816 -3.48 -6.08 -16.40
C THR A 816 -4.28 -5.07 -15.59
N GLY A 817 -5.53 -5.42 -15.25
CA GLY A 817 -6.46 -4.46 -14.65
C GLY A 817 -6.88 -3.37 -15.66
N ASN A 818 -6.57 -2.10 -15.34
CA ASN A 818 -6.85 -0.95 -16.23
C ASN A 818 -5.61 -0.47 -17.01
N ILE A 819 -4.47 -1.18 -16.91
CA ILE A 819 -3.21 -0.76 -17.53
C ILE A 819 -2.97 -1.59 -18.81
N PRO A 820 -2.93 -0.98 -20.01
CA PRO A 820 -2.55 -1.69 -21.23
C PRO A 820 -1.08 -2.12 -21.16
N ILE A 821 -0.80 -3.36 -21.56
CA ILE A 821 0.57 -3.85 -21.71
C ILE A 821 1.08 -3.36 -23.07
N ASP A 822 1.58 -2.13 -23.10
CA ASP A 822 2.17 -1.49 -24.28
C ASP A 822 3.65 -1.21 -24.01
N TRP A 823 4.54 -1.59 -24.91
CA TRP A 823 5.98 -1.34 -24.77
C TRP A 823 6.30 0.16 -24.67
N THR A 824 5.47 1.05 -25.20
CA THR A 824 5.65 2.51 -25.07
C THR A 824 5.57 2.97 -23.61
N LEU A 825 4.80 2.27 -22.77
CA LEU A 825 4.78 2.47 -21.32
C LEU A 825 6.12 2.08 -20.69
N GLY A 826 6.65 0.91 -21.06
CA GLY A 826 7.94 0.45 -20.56
C GLY A 826 9.10 1.36 -20.96
N ALA A 827 9.09 1.84 -22.21
CA ALA A 827 10.03 2.85 -22.70
C ALA A 827 9.98 4.12 -21.84
N PHE A 828 8.77 4.65 -21.60
CA PHE A 828 8.57 5.81 -20.74
C PHE A 828 9.11 5.57 -19.32
N ILE A 829 8.86 4.40 -18.72
CA ILE A 829 9.35 4.05 -17.37
C ILE A 829 10.87 3.98 -17.34
N VAL A 830 11.51 3.24 -18.27
CA VAL A 830 12.98 3.11 -18.31
C VAL A 830 13.63 4.47 -18.47
N GLU A 831 13.10 5.31 -19.36
CA GLU A 831 13.67 6.63 -19.65
C GLU A 831 13.49 7.61 -18.50
N SER A 832 12.33 7.57 -17.83
CA SER A 832 12.08 8.37 -16.62
C SER A 832 12.92 7.89 -15.43
N THR A 833 13.41 6.64 -15.47
CA THR A 833 14.18 6.00 -14.42
C THR A 833 15.69 5.86 -14.69
N ARG A 834 16.18 6.23 -15.88
CA ARG A 834 17.61 6.41 -16.17
C ARG A 834 18.12 7.72 -15.55
N ALA A 835 19.19 7.66 -14.77
CA ALA A 835 19.79 8.84 -14.17
C ALA A 835 20.32 9.77 -15.29
N PRO A 836 20.24 11.10 -15.17
CA PRO A 836 20.95 11.97 -16.10
C PRO A 836 22.45 11.76 -15.90
N LEU A 837 23.10 11.06 -16.84
CA LEU A 837 24.51 11.27 -17.10
C LEU A 837 24.61 12.66 -17.75
N GLU A 838 25.57 13.46 -17.30
CA GLU A 838 25.83 14.86 -17.69
C GLU A 838 25.06 15.94 -16.92
N TRP A 839 25.46 16.15 -15.66
CA TRP A 839 25.66 17.51 -15.18
C TRP A 839 27.06 17.55 -14.54
N GLU A 840 28.02 18.15 -15.24
CA GLU A 840 29.31 18.48 -14.64
C GLU A 840 29.06 19.35 -13.41
N PRO A 841 29.60 19.01 -12.23
CA PRO A 841 29.44 19.83 -11.05
C PRO A 841 30.35 21.05 -11.17
N ASP A 842 29.80 22.15 -11.68
CA ASP A 842 30.33 23.47 -11.35
C ASP A 842 30.22 23.66 -9.83
N ASN A 843 31.38 23.79 -9.20
CA ASN A 843 31.61 24.12 -7.79
C ASN A 843 31.06 23.12 -6.73
N MET A 844 31.84 22.06 -6.47
CA MET A 844 31.94 21.47 -5.12
C MET A 844 32.64 22.46 -4.19
N GLY A 845 31.90 23.44 -3.69
CA GLY A 845 32.47 24.47 -2.84
C GLY A 845 31.46 25.29 -2.06
N GLU A 846 30.21 24.87 -1.90
CA GLU A 846 29.27 25.48 -0.97
C GLU A 846 28.00 24.60 -0.90
N ILE A 847 27.36 24.53 0.27
CA ILE A 847 26.13 23.73 0.57
C ILE A 847 26.39 22.28 1.04
N VAL A 848 27.25 22.12 2.06
CA VAL A 848 27.01 21.11 3.12
C VAL A 848 27.01 21.85 4.46
N GLY A 849 25.84 21.98 5.06
CA GLY A 849 25.71 22.45 6.44
C GLY A 849 26.31 21.42 7.41
N ASN A 850 27.55 21.68 7.83
CA ASN A 850 28.36 20.88 8.75
C ASN A 850 27.72 20.66 10.14
N ASP A 851 26.63 21.37 10.43
CA ASP A 851 25.94 21.31 11.71
C ASP A 851 25.13 20.01 11.89
N SER A 852 24.53 19.46 10.83
CA SER A 852 23.62 18.30 10.94
C SER A 852 24.32 16.99 11.30
N VAL A 853 25.55 16.78 10.82
CA VAL A 853 26.38 15.60 11.11
C VAL A 853 26.91 15.67 12.54
N THR A 854 27.27 16.87 13.00
CA THR A 854 27.75 17.13 14.36
C THR A 854 26.64 16.88 15.39
N TYR A 855 25.40 17.32 15.12
CA TYR A 855 24.25 17.02 15.98
C TYR A 855 23.86 15.54 15.98
N PHE A 856 24.01 14.83 14.85
CA PHE A 856 23.70 13.39 14.77
C PHE A 856 24.73 12.54 15.52
N LEU A 857 26.02 12.89 15.44
CA LEU A 857 27.08 12.24 16.21
C LEU A 857 26.97 12.56 17.70
N LEU A 858 26.67 13.81 18.07
CA LEU A 858 26.37 14.19 19.46
C LEU A 858 25.15 13.46 20.00
N PHE A 859 24.10 13.29 19.19
CA PHE A 859 22.89 12.57 19.57
C PHE A 859 23.13 11.08 19.75
N ALA A 860 23.89 10.45 18.84
CA ALA A 860 24.30 9.05 18.97
C ALA A 860 25.17 8.84 20.23
N PHE A 861 26.11 9.75 20.50
CA PHE A 861 26.91 9.72 21.73
C PHE A 861 26.06 9.93 22.98
N LEU A 862 25.07 10.82 22.96
CA LEU A 862 24.18 11.09 24.09
C LEU A 862 23.24 9.90 24.34
N LEU A 863 22.78 9.23 23.28
CA LEU A 863 22.00 7.99 23.38
C LEU A 863 22.84 6.87 24.00
N ILE A 864 24.08 6.68 23.52
CA ILE A 864 25.03 5.70 24.07
C ILE A 864 25.36 6.04 25.53
N ALA A 865 25.53 7.32 25.88
CA ALA A 865 25.80 7.76 27.26
C ALA A 865 24.59 7.56 28.19
N VAL A 866 23.36 7.80 27.71
CA VAL A 866 22.13 7.54 28.45
C VAL A 866 21.91 6.04 28.64
N PHE A 867 22.20 5.22 27.62
CA PHE A 867 22.17 3.76 27.75
C PHE A 867 23.28 3.26 28.68
N ALA A 868 24.49 3.81 28.62
CA ALA A 868 25.59 3.48 29.54
C ALA A 868 25.24 3.87 30.99
N ALA A 869 24.66 5.05 31.22
CA ALA A 869 24.19 5.49 32.53
C ALA A 869 23.02 4.63 33.04
N PHE A 870 22.09 4.24 32.16
CA PHE A 870 21.02 3.28 32.45
C PHE A 870 21.60 1.90 32.81
N PHE A 871 22.63 1.43 32.09
CA PHE A 871 23.33 0.18 32.38
C PHE A 871 24.07 0.23 33.72
N VAL A 872 24.72 1.35 34.07
CA VAL A 872 25.37 1.56 35.38
C VAL A 872 24.34 1.62 36.51
N LEU A 873 23.19 2.27 36.28
CA LEU A 873 22.08 2.34 37.24
C LEU A 873 21.40 0.98 37.45
N GLN A 874 21.28 0.16 36.39
CA GLN A 874 20.84 -1.22 36.51
C GLN A 874 21.91 -2.13 37.13
N TRP A 875 23.20 -1.84 36.93
CA TRP A 875 24.30 -2.60 37.54
C TRP A 875 24.36 -2.47 39.06
N ARG A 876 23.82 -1.37 39.61
CA ARG A 876 23.75 -1.10 41.05
C ARG A 876 22.52 -1.68 41.76
N LYS A 877 21.58 -2.33 41.06
CA LYS A 877 20.46 -3.02 41.73
C LYS A 877 20.94 -4.38 42.28
N PRO A 878 20.87 -4.61 43.61
CA PRO A 878 21.25 -5.89 44.20
C PRO A 878 20.32 -7.00 43.71
N ARG A 879 20.86 -8.20 43.42
CA ARG A 879 20.02 -9.40 43.29
C ARG A 879 19.53 -9.78 44.68
N LEU A 880 18.23 -9.67 44.89
CA LEU A 880 17.56 -10.13 46.10
C LEU A 880 17.05 -11.55 45.85
N LYS A 881 17.44 -12.49 46.71
CA LYS A 881 16.87 -13.84 46.70
C LYS A 881 15.89 -13.93 47.86
N THR A 882 14.66 -14.32 47.56
CA THR A 882 13.61 -14.50 48.56
C THR A 882 13.53 -15.99 48.88
N ILE A 883 13.82 -16.36 50.13
CA ILE A 883 13.76 -17.75 50.60
C ILE A 883 12.60 -17.84 51.58
N TYR A 884 11.72 -18.83 51.39
CA TYR A 884 10.63 -19.10 52.32
C TYR A 884 11.13 -20.05 53.41
N ASP A 885 11.17 -19.56 54.65
CA ASP A 885 11.58 -20.34 55.81
C ASP A 885 10.36 -21.10 56.36
N LEU A 886 10.36 -22.41 56.20
CA LEU A 886 9.26 -23.30 56.57
C LEU A 886 9.07 -23.43 58.09
N GLU A 887 10.11 -23.20 58.89
CA GLU A 887 9.98 -23.24 60.35
C GLU A 887 9.39 -21.93 60.91
N LYS A 888 9.65 -20.80 60.25
CA LYS A 888 9.20 -19.47 60.70
C LYS A 888 8.00 -18.90 59.94
N GLY A 889 7.51 -19.60 58.92
CA GLY A 889 6.32 -19.23 58.15
C GLY A 889 6.40 -17.86 57.45
N SER A 890 7.60 -17.38 57.12
CA SER A 890 7.82 -16.03 56.58
C SER A 890 8.90 -16.00 55.49
N TYR A 891 8.80 -15.00 54.61
CA TYR A 891 9.76 -14.79 53.52
C TYR A 891 10.95 -13.96 54.00
N ILE A 892 12.17 -14.50 53.86
CA ILE A 892 13.42 -13.79 54.16
C ILE A 892 14.03 -13.34 52.83
N VAL A 893 14.20 -12.02 52.66
CA VAL A 893 14.82 -11.42 51.49
C VAL A 893 16.30 -11.15 51.80
N THR A 894 17.21 -11.92 51.23
CA THR A 894 18.66 -11.76 51.42
C THR A 894 19.32 -11.18 50.18
N ARG A 895 20.25 -10.23 50.40
CA ARG A 895 21.17 -9.73 49.37
C ARG A 895 22.20 -10.81 49.08
N VAL A 896 22.25 -11.29 47.85
CA VAL A 896 23.29 -12.22 47.42
C VAL A 896 24.45 -11.40 46.82
N PRO A 897 25.69 -11.51 47.33
CA PRO A 897 26.85 -11.00 46.61
C PRO A 897 26.96 -11.75 45.28
N ARG A 898 27.36 -11.04 44.21
CA ARG A 898 27.43 -11.66 42.88
C ARG A 898 28.46 -12.77 42.80
#